data_AF-A0A7W8C081-F1
#
_entry.id   AF-A0A7W8C081-F1
#
_cell.length_a   1.000
_cell.length_b   1.000
_cell.length_c   1.000
_cell.angle_alpha   90.00
_cell.angle_beta   90.00
_cell.angle_gamma   90.00
#
_symmetry.space_group_name_H-M   'P 1'
#
loop_
_entity.id
_entity.type
_entity.pdbx_description
1 polymer ?
#
loop_
_entity_poly.entity_id
_entity_poly.type
_entity_poly.pdbx_seq_one_letter_code
_entity_poly.pdbx_strand_id
1 'polypeptide(L)'
;MMDQKRLHEIEARCTQESPPRCREACPFDLDVRTFMARMAEGKPGEARKLMERHLPLPGIMARICDAPCENVCLRRDLGGSVAMHGLELACMLAVGPQGRPLPLPPKRFSIAVMGAGLAGLAAAWDLSRKAYPVTVFYAGTPSQAVLETYPQLGSHGDAACPKDFLAEDMELLARQKVQFVEAALDQSLLDKVAAEYAGVLVDAGVVPSLVPVLADLDEEILHWRDNICCAGWCNQTPTGHAFASSSRQAGQGRRAAQTLERVTSGVSLTAARNKEQGALHTDVKGIAPVPRVEPAEAVYAADEAVAEAARCLQCQCMICVRECVYLQKYKGYPRVYARQVHNNASIVKGLHTANALINGCALCGQCEELCPENFSMAELCLSAREDMVENGYMPPSAHEFALEDMENASGAECVLVLPDTSLPSGASPSWLFFPGCQLAASRGEQVARVYALLRERMAASADPGVALMLSCCGIPARWAGRANLFAEHMEKLRQAWIDLGKPRIMAACSSCLTALREALPEAEALSLWEVLDQMGLPDGPLVSLAPSVDEVDKSGNGQPVTGQGTAINLPEVFSIQDPCTARHDSAWLAAVRSLSRRAGARIEEPRLSGASTACCGYGGLVWCAQPELADEMAAHRSAELPHAGLASCIMCRDRMAASGKECWHLLDLLFPDCAHAGTGAEKGPGLSARRANRAALRRRLLREWLGQDAPEPGKGRVLMSQEMLTRLEERHILLGDIESAVVGAEASGHRFENLENGHILGSWRPRQVTFWVEYQPQGENFILHDAWCHRMVVPGSGGHEAVDVINSHQCCTDGQRGGQGGVQS
;
A
#
# COMPACT_ATOMS: atom_id res chain seq x y z
N MET A 1 -1.93 11.53 18.19
CA MET A 1 -3.17 10.77 17.90
C MET A 1 -3.83 11.32 16.65
N MET A 2 -3.95 10.51 15.61
CA MET A 2 -4.71 10.87 14.41
C MET A 2 -6.17 11.15 14.76
N ASP A 3 -6.58 12.41 14.70
CA ASP A 3 -7.96 12.81 15.00
C ASP A 3 -8.93 12.33 13.91
N GLN A 4 -10.23 12.41 14.20
CA GLN A 4 -11.27 11.94 13.29
C GLN A 4 -11.30 12.74 11.98
N LYS A 5 -10.87 14.01 12.00
CA LYS A 5 -10.82 14.87 10.82
C LYS A 5 -9.73 14.39 9.85
N ARG A 6 -8.51 14.17 10.36
CA ARG A 6 -7.37 13.63 9.60
C ARG A 6 -7.67 12.23 9.05
N LEU A 7 -8.40 11.38 9.80
CA LEU A 7 -8.86 10.10 9.26
C LEU A 7 -9.75 10.28 8.03
N HIS A 8 -10.76 11.16 8.09
CA HIS A 8 -11.65 11.41 6.96
C HIS A 8 -10.89 11.97 5.74
N GLU A 9 -9.91 12.85 5.96
CA GLU A 9 -9.04 13.39 4.90
C GLU A 9 -8.23 12.29 4.20
N ILE A 10 -7.65 11.35 4.97
CA ILE A 10 -6.90 10.21 4.42
C ILE A 10 -7.84 9.23 3.70
N GLU A 11 -9.00 8.91 4.29
CA GLU A 11 -10.00 8.03 3.67
C GLU A 11 -10.48 8.55 2.32
N ALA A 12 -10.68 9.87 2.20
CA ALA A 12 -11.19 10.51 1.00
C ALA A 12 -10.26 10.34 -0.21
N ARG A 13 -8.95 10.14 0.00
CA ARG A 13 -7.98 9.86 -1.07
C ARG A 13 -8.19 8.49 -1.72
N CYS A 14 -8.80 7.53 -1.04
CA CYS A 14 -8.97 6.19 -1.60
C CYS A 14 -10.28 6.07 -2.41
N THR A 15 -10.16 5.96 -3.73
CA THR A 15 -11.31 5.91 -4.66
C THR A 15 -11.91 4.51 -4.86
N GLN A 16 -11.40 3.46 -4.21
CA GLN A 16 -11.88 2.08 -4.41
C GLN A 16 -13.37 1.88 -4.10
N GLU A 17 -13.91 2.66 -3.15
CA GLU A 17 -15.34 2.62 -2.80
C GLU A 17 -16.20 3.57 -3.67
N SER A 18 -15.58 4.35 -4.56
CA SER A 18 -16.31 5.19 -5.51
C SER A 18 -17.04 4.31 -6.54
N PRO A 19 -18.20 4.75 -7.05
CA PRO A 19 -18.93 4.00 -8.06
C PRO A 19 -18.09 3.90 -9.35
N PRO A 20 -18.15 2.76 -10.07
CA PRO A 20 -17.57 2.67 -11.40
C PRO A 20 -18.34 3.57 -12.37
N ARG A 21 -17.67 4.01 -13.44
CA ARG A 21 -18.24 4.93 -14.45
C ARG A 21 -19.61 4.50 -14.97
N CYS A 22 -19.81 3.20 -15.21
CA CYS A 22 -21.08 2.66 -15.69
C CYS A 22 -22.24 2.85 -14.69
N ARG A 23 -21.96 2.77 -13.38
CA ARG A 23 -22.94 3.01 -12.32
C ARG A 23 -23.19 4.51 -12.14
N GLU A 24 -22.13 5.32 -12.19
CA GLU A 24 -22.22 6.78 -12.12
C GLU A 24 -23.04 7.37 -13.29
N ALA A 25 -22.87 6.83 -14.50
CA ALA A 25 -23.65 7.23 -15.68
C ALA A 25 -25.09 6.69 -15.67
N CYS A 26 -25.41 5.71 -14.82
CA CYS A 26 -26.76 5.16 -14.73
C CYS A 26 -27.64 6.06 -13.85
N PRO A 27 -28.72 6.67 -14.37
CA PRO A 27 -29.60 7.53 -13.57
C PRO A 27 -30.30 6.80 -12.41
N PHE A 28 -30.21 5.47 -12.39
CA PHE A 28 -30.84 4.58 -11.43
C PHE A 28 -29.88 4.01 -10.39
N ASP A 29 -28.59 4.37 -10.46
CA ASP A 29 -27.53 3.83 -9.60
C ASP A 29 -27.47 2.29 -9.64
N LEU A 30 -27.69 1.70 -10.83
CA LEU A 30 -27.66 0.25 -11.02
C LEU A 30 -26.23 -0.27 -10.79
N ASP A 31 -26.09 -1.29 -9.95
CA ASP A 31 -24.80 -1.95 -9.72
C ASP A 31 -24.44 -2.90 -10.88
N VAL A 32 -23.94 -2.31 -11.96
CA VAL A 32 -23.54 -3.01 -13.19
C VAL A 32 -22.48 -4.09 -12.91
N ARG A 33 -21.55 -3.88 -11.96
CA ARG A 33 -20.53 -4.89 -11.62
C ARG A 33 -21.16 -6.16 -11.10
N THR A 34 -22.05 -6.01 -10.11
CA THR A 34 -22.77 -7.14 -9.52
C THR A 34 -23.70 -7.78 -10.53
N PHE A 35 -24.41 -7.00 -11.36
CA PHE A 35 -25.25 -7.53 -12.45
C PHE A 35 -24.42 -8.41 -13.40
N MET A 36 -23.30 -7.90 -13.90
CA MET A 36 -22.42 -8.61 -14.82
C MET A 36 -21.84 -9.88 -14.21
N ALA A 37 -21.45 -9.84 -12.93
CA ALA A 37 -20.96 -11.02 -12.23
C ALA A 37 -22.03 -12.13 -12.18
N ARG A 38 -23.30 -11.79 -11.88
CA ARG A 38 -24.40 -12.76 -11.84
C ARG A 38 -24.76 -13.32 -13.22
N MET A 39 -24.72 -12.47 -14.25
CA MET A 39 -24.93 -12.94 -15.63
C MET A 39 -23.80 -13.86 -16.09
N ALA A 40 -22.53 -13.52 -15.79
CA ALA A 40 -21.38 -14.36 -16.11
C ALA A 40 -21.37 -15.70 -15.35
N GLU A 41 -21.93 -15.74 -14.13
CA GLU A 41 -22.16 -16.98 -13.36
C GLU A 41 -23.32 -17.83 -13.90
N GLY A 42 -24.06 -17.38 -14.93
CA GLY A 42 -25.24 -18.06 -15.43
C GLY A 42 -26.45 -18.00 -14.47
N LYS A 43 -26.53 -16.94 -13.64
CA LYS A 43 -27.60 -16.75 -12.63
C LYS A 43 -28.50 -15.55 -12.96
N PRO A 44 -29.29 -15.61 -14.05
CA PRO A 44 -30.15 -14.49 -14.47
C PRO A 44 -31.23 -14.15 -13.44
N GLY A 45 -31.68 -15.10 -12.61
CA GLY A 45 -32.65 -14.82 -11.54
C GLY A 45 -32.11 -13.85 -10.47
N GLU A 46 -30.85 -14.00 -10.06
CA GLU A 46 -30.20 -13.06 -9.12
C GLU A 46 -29.96 -11.70 -9.78
N ALA A 47 -29.57 -11.70 -11.06
CA ALA A 47 -29.40 -10.48 -11.85
C ALA A 47 -30.72 -9.71 -12.02
N ARG A 48 -31.82 -10.40 -12.33
CA ARG A 48 -33.17 -9.81 -12.43
C ARG A 48 -33.62 -9.21 -11.10
N LYS A 49 -33.37 -9.88 -9.97
CA LYS A 49 -33.69 -9.34 -8.63
C LYS A 49 -32.94 -8.03 -8.33
N LEU A 50 -31.72 -7.89 -8.84
CA LEU A 50 -30.96 -6.64 -8.74
C LEU A 50 -31.57 -5.55 -9.64
N MET A 51 -31.90 -5.88 -10.89
CA MET A 51 -32.60 -4.94 -11.80
C MET A 51 -33.92 -4.46 -11.21
N GLU A 52 -34.80 -5.36 -10.76
CA GLU A 52 -36.09 -5.01 -10.17
C GLU A 52 -35.96 -4.15 -8.90
N ARG A 53 -34.84 -4.27 -8.18
CA ARG A 53 -34.55 -3.41 -7.03
C ARG A 53 -34.26 -1.98 -7.46
N HIS A 54 -33.46 -1.79 -8.51
CA HIS A 54 -32.92 -0.51 -8.92
C HIS A 54 -33.71 0.16 -10.04
N LEU A 55 -34.14 -0.53 -11.09
CA LEU A 55 -34.78 0.09 -12.25
C LEU A 55 -36.27 0.40 -11.96
N PRO A 56 -36.76 1.60 -12.33
CA PRO A 56 -38.19 1.83 -12.46
C PRO A 56 -38.68 1.15 -13.74
N LEU A 57 -39.85 0.51 -13.72
CA LEU A 57 -40.44 -0.12 -14.91
C LEU A 57 -39.42 -1.01 -15.65
N PRO A 58 -38.96 -2.10 -14.99
CA PRO A 58 -37.81 -2.86 -15.46
C PRO A 58 -38.00 -3.47 -16.86
N GLY A 59 -39.23 -3.80 -17.26
CA GLY A 59 -39.53 -4.31 -18.59
C GLY A 59 -39.37 -3.24 -19.67
N ILE A 60 -40.02 -2.09 -19.48
CA ILE A 60 -39.92 -0.93 -20.36
C ILE A 60 -38.45 -0.52 -20.48
N MET A 61 -37.76 -0.35 -19.34
CA MET A 61 -36.36 0.07 -19.37
C MET A 61 -35.45 -0.96 -20.06
N ALA A 62 -35.63 -2.26 -19.83
CA ALA A 62 -34.88 -3.29 -20.54
C ALA A 62 -35.12 -3.29 -22.06
N ARG A 63 -36.23 -2.72 -22.53
CA ARG A 63 -36.57 -2.64 -23.95
C ARG A 63 -36.08 -1.37 -24.64
N ILE A 64 -36.09 -0.22 -23.95
CA ILE A 64 -35.84 1.09 -24.59
C ILE A 64 -34.65 1.87 -24.03
N CYS A 65 -33.92 1.36 -23.04
CA CYS A 65 -32.76 2.04 -22.46
C CYS A 65 -31.75 2.43 -23.55
N ASP A 66 -31.35 3.70 -23.57
CA ASP A 66 -30.31 4.25 -24.45
C ASP A 66 -28.87 3.97 -23.96
N ALA A 67 -28.73 3.10 -22.95
CA ALA A 67 -27.48 2.51 -22.48
C ALA A 67 -26.34 3.52 -22.19
N PRO A 68 -26.55 4.60 -21.41
CA PRO A 68 -25.50 5.59 -21.13
C PRO A 68 -24.25 4.99 -20.47
N CYS A 69 -24.42 3.88 -19.75
CA CYS A 69 -23.33 3.13 -19.14
C CYS A 69 -22.37 2.49 -20.15
N GLU A 70 -22.82 2.13 -21.35
CA GLU A 70 -21.98 1.57 -22.41
C GLU A 70 -21.04 2.65 -22.99
N ASN A 71 -21.52 3.89 -23.09
CA ASN A 71 -20.76 5.03 -23.62
C ASN A 71 -19.54 5.39 -22.78
N VAL A 72 -19.59 5.13 -21.47
CA VAL A 72 -18.52 5.42 -20.50
C VAL A 72 -17.73 4.17 -20.09
N CYS A 73 -18.03 3.01 -20.68
CA CYS A 73 -17.39 1.75 -20.37
C CYS A 73 -15.90 1.79 -20.75
N LEU A 74 -15.02 1.44 -19.80
CA LEU A 74 -13.56 1.40 -20.04
C LEU A 74 -13.15 0.38 -21.12
N ARG A 75 -14.00 -0.62 -21.41
CA ARG A 75 -13.75 -1.59 -22.49
C ARG A 75 -14.02 -1.06 -23.88
N ARG A 76 -14.65 0.11 -24.02
CA ARG A 76 -14.96 0.67 -25.34
C ARG A 76 -13.72 0.73 -26.23
N ASP A 77 -12.59 1.12 -25.67
CA ASP A 77 -11.31 1.22 -26.37
C ASP A 77 -10.52 -0.11 -26.40
N LEU A 78 -11.06 -1.19 -25.80
CA LEU A 78 -10.49 -2.55 -25.69
C LEU A 78 -11.34 -3.61 -26.42
N GLY A 79 -11.84 -3.27 -27.61
CA GLY A 79 -12.66 -4.17 -28.44
C GLY A 79 -14.17 -4.01 -28.26
N GLY A 80 -14.63 -2.87 -27.72
CA GLY A 80 -16.04 -2.54 -27.59
C GLY A 80 -16.56 -2.65 -26.15
N SER A 81 -17.59 -1.85 -25.84
CA SER A 81 -18.27 -1.86 -24.54
C SER A 81 -18.82 -3.25 -24.22
N VAL A 82 -19.14 -3.46 -22.94
CA VAL A 82 -19.99 -4.58 -22.56
C VAL A 82 -21.42 -4.24 -22.96
N ALA A 83 -22.12 -5.16 -23.61
CA ALA A 83 -23.49 -5.03 -24.12
C ALA A 83 -24.56 -4.98 -23.01
N MET A 84 -24.49 -3.99 -22.11
CA MET A 84 -25.39 -3.87 -20.96
C MET A 84 -26.87 -3.97 -21.37
N HIS A 85 -27.32 -3.19 -22.35
CA HIS A 85 -28.74 -3.17 -22.72
C HIS A 85 -29.22 -4.51 -23.27
N GLY A 86 -28.41 -5.15 -24.12
CA GLY A 86 -28.72 -6.48 -24.65
C GLY A 86 -28.79 -7.54 -23.55
N LEU A 87 -27.91 -7.46 -22.55
CA LEU A 87 -27.91 -8.36 -21.39
C LEU A 87 -29.09 -8.10 -20.44
N GLU A 88 -29.52 -6.86 -20.25
CA GLU A 88 -30.73 -6.51 -19.50
C GLU A 88 -31.97 -7.15 -20.15
N LEU A 89 -32.09 -7.02 -21.48
CA LEU A 89 -33.18 -7.61 -22.24
C LEU A 89 -33.17 -9.15 -22.17
N ALA A 90 -32.02 -9.77 -22.39
CA ALA A 90 -31.86 -11.22 -22.29
C ALA A 90 -32.20 -11.74 -20.89
N CYS A 91 -31.79 -11.03 -19.83
CA CYS A 91 -32.13 -11.34 -18.45
C CYS A 91 -33.65 -11.30 -18.20
N MET A 92 -34.33 -10.26 -18.70
CA MET A 92 -35.77 -10.08 -18.55
C MET A 92 -36.62 -11.11 -19.31
N LEU A 93 -36.09 -11.64 -20.42
CA LEU A 93 -36.72 -12.70 -21.21
C LEU A 93 -36.46 -14.10 -20.62
N ALA A 94 -35.27 -14.34 -20.07
CA ALA A 94 -34.88 -15.65 -19.56
C ALA A 94 -35.62 -16.08 -18.28
N VAL A 95 -35.96 -15.13 -17.40
CA VAL A 95 -36.55 -15.41 -16.09
C VAL A 95 -37.70 -14.44 -15.85
N GLY A 96 -38.84 -14.90 -15.32
CA GLY A 96 -39.99 -14.05 -14.95
C GLY A 96 -39.80 -13.24 -13.65
N PRO A 97 -40.79 -12.42 -13.23
CA PRO A 97 -40.69 -11.58 -12.03
C PRO A 97 -40.23 -12.32 -10.78
N GLN A 98 -39.23 -11.78 -10.07
CA GLN A 98 -38.62 -12.43 -8.90
C GLN A 98 -39.05 -11.78 -7.57
N GLY A 99 -39.34 -10.48 -7.58
CA GLY A 99 -39.79 -9.74 -6.40
C GLY A 99 -41.23 -10.04 -5.99
N ARG A 100 -41.44 -10.25 -4.69
CA ARG A 100 -42.77 -10.09 -4.06
C ARG A 100 -42.74 -8.78 -3.26
N PRO A 101 -43.51 -7.75 -3.64
CA PRO A 101 -43.59 -6.53 -2.84
C PRO A 101 -44.15 -6.90 -1.46
N LEU A 102 -43.47 -6.47 -0.41
CA LEU A 102 -44.00 -6.58 0.94
C LEU A 102 -45.14 -5.56 1.10
N PRO A 103 -46.29 -5.94 1.66
CA PRO A 103 -47.37 -5.00 1.89
C PRO A 103 -46.93 -3.97 2.93
N LEU A 104 -46.77 -2.72 2.49
CA LEU A 104 -46.49 -1.58 3.35
C LEU A 104 -47.80 -0.79 3.61
N PRO A 105 -48.04 -0.29 4.83
CA PRO A 105 -49.19 0.55 5.09
C PRO A 105 -49.10 1.85 4.27
N PRO A 106 -50.21 2.35 3.73
CA PRO A 106 -50.20 3.59 2.95
C PRO A 106 -49.78 4.78 3.81
N LYS A 107 -48.97 5.66 3.24
CA LYS A 107 -48.59 6.93 3.87
C LYS A 107 -49.76 7.92 3.84
N ARG A 108 -49.74 8.91 4.75
CA ARG A 108 -50.82 9.91 4.88
C ARG A 108 -50.94 10.89 3.70
N PHE A 109 -49.85 11.06 2.95
CA PHE A 109 -49.73 12.10 1.92
C PHE A 109 -49.97 11.49 0.54
N SER A 110 -50.90 12.04 -0.22
CA SER A 110 -51.16 11.67 -1.61
C SER A 110 -50.30 12.49 -2.58
N ILE A 111 -49.90 11.87 -3.68
CA ILE A 111 -49.13 12.50 -4.77
C ILE A 111 -49.93 12.44 -6.07
N ALA A 112 -50.00 13.56 -6.79
CA ALA A 112 -50.54 13.61 -8.15
C ALA A 112 -49.40 13.62 -9.18
N VAL A 113 -49.58 12.91 -10.28
CA VAL A 113 -48.69 12.93 -11.45
C VAL A 113 -49.52 13.35 -12.64
N MET A 114 -49.16 14.46 -13.28
CA MET A 114 -49.84 15.02 -14.43
C MET A 114 -49.06 14.65 -15.70
N GLY A 115 -49.59 13.70 -16.46
CA GLY A 115 -48.97 13.11 -17.65
C GLY A 115 -48.45 11.70 -17.39
N ALA A 116 -48.88 10.74 -18.22
CA ALA A 116 -48.44 9.35 -18.20
C ALA A 116 -47.27 9.10 -19.18
N GLY A 117 -46.31 10.01 -19.20
CA GLY A 117 -45.05 9.84 -19.93
C GLY A 117 -44.07 9.00 -19.12
N LEU A 118 -42.88 8.73 -19.68
CA LEU A 118 -41.89 7.87 -19.03
C LEU A 118 -41.42 8.44 -17.67
N ALA A 119 -41.28 9.76 -17.54
CA ALA A 119 -40.89 10.41 -16.29
C ALA A 119 -42.01 10.28 -15.23
N GLY A 120 -43.26 10.53 -15.62
CA GLY A 120 -44.42 10.40 -14.75
C GLY A 120 -44.62 8.96 -14.25
N LEU A 121 -44.56 7.98 -15.16
CA LEU A 121 -44.70 6.55 -14.81
C LEU A 121 -43.54 6.06 -13.92
N ALA A 122 -42.31 6.49 -14.18
CA ALA A 122 -41.15 6.14 -13.34
C ALA A 122 -41.26 6.74 -11.93
N ALA A 123 -41.76 7.98 -11.81
CA ALA A 123 -42.03 8.59 -10.52
C ALA A 123 -43.15 7.87 -9.76
N ALA A 124 -44.24 7.52 -10.46
CA ALA A 124 -45.35 6.76 -9.88
C ALA A 124 -44.89 5.38 -9.37
N TRP A 125 -43.99 4.71 -10.09
CA TRP A 125 -43.37 3.46 -9.67
C TRP A 125 -42.58 3.61 -8.36
N ASP A 126 -41.67 4.57 -8.28
CA ASP A 126 -40.81 4.75 -7.11
C ASP A 126 -41.62 5.19 -5.86
N LEU A 127 -42.61 6.06 -6.04
CA LEU A 127 -43.48 6.55 -4.96
C LEU A 127 -44.43 5.47 -4.44
N SER A 128 -45.05 4.70 -5.33
CA SER A 128 -45.98 3.63 -4.93
C SER A 128 -45.27 2.48 -4.20
N ARG A 129 -44.03 2.15 -4.58
CA ARG A 129 -43.16 1.20 -3.83
C ARG A 129 -42.83 1.66 -2.42
N LYS A 130 -42.87 2.97 -2.16
CA LYS A 130 -42.72 3.57 -0.82
C LYS A 130 -44.07 3.78 -0.11
N ALA A 131 -45.15 3.19 -0.65
CA ALA A 131 -46.51 3.23 -0.15
C ALA A 131 -47.17 4.63 -0.14
N TYR A 132 -46.71 5.55 -0.98
CA TYR A 132 -47.47 6.78 -1.24
C TYR A 132 -48.70 6.45 -2.12
N PRO A 133 -49.92 6.93 -1.77
CA PRO A 133 -51.04 6.93 -2.70
C PRO A 133 -50.73 7.85 -3.90
N VAL A 134 -50.68 7.28 -5.10
CA VAL A 134 -50.35 8.01 -6.34
C VAL A 134 -51.53 7.99 -7.31
N THR A 135 -51.89 9.17 -7.81
CA THR A 135 -52.88 9.33 -8.89
C THR A 135 -52.19 9.91 -10.12
N VAL A 136 -52.23 9.18 -11.24
CA VAL A 136 -51.70 9.58 -12.54
C VAL A 136 -52.86 10.09 -13.41
N PHE A 137 -52.80 11.36 -13.78
CA PHE A 137 -53.73 11.99 -14.71
C PHE A 137 -53.18 11.88 -16.14
N TYR A 138 -54.00 11.42 -17.07
CA TYR A 138 -53.61 11.21 -18.47
C TYR A 138 -54.73 11.61 -19.45
N ALA A 139 -54.38 11.79 -20.73
CA ALA A 139 -55.35 11.98 -21.81
C ALA A 139 -55.34 10.75 -22.73
N GLY A 140 -56.51 10.32 -23.22
CA GLY A 140 -56.63 9.18 -24.13
C GLY A 140 -56.50 7.84 -23.40
N THR A 141 -55.40 7.10 -23.61
CA THR A 141 -55.13 5.86 -22.85
C THR A 141 -53.88 5.99 -21.97
N PRO A 142 -53.78 5.27 -20.83
CA PRO A 142 -52.66 5.42 -19.89
C PRO A 142 -51.27 5.19 -20.49
N SER A 143 -51.16 4.37 -21.54
CA SER A 143 -49.91 4.04 -22.21
C SER A 143 -49.68 4.82 -23.51
N GLN A 144 -50.61 5.67 -23.93
CA GLN A 144 -50.54 6.35 -25.23
C GLN A 144 -49.32 7.27 -25.33
N ALA A 145 -49.11 8.13 -24.33
CA ALA A 145 -48.03 9.12 -24.36
C ALA A 145 -46.63 8.47 -24.42
N VAL A 146 -46.43 7.36 -23.68
CA VAL A 146 -45.15 6.62 -23.72
C VAL A 146 -44.96 5.89 -25.05
N LEU A 147 -46.02 5.35 -25.66
CA LEU A 147 -45.97 4.70 -26.99
C LEU A 147 -45.70 5.69 -28.12
N GLU A 148 -46.30 6.88 -28.07
CA GLU A 148 -46.07 7.94 -29.06
C GLU A 148 -44.60 8.41 -29.04
N THR A 149 -44.02 8.50 -27.83
CA THR A 149 -42.61 8.89 -27.66
C THR A 149 -41.66 7.73 -28.00
N TYR A 150 -42.02 6.49 -27.64
CA TYR A 150 -41.20 5.29 -27.82
C TYR A 150 -41.97 4.18 -28.56
N PRO A 151 -42.12 4.28 -29.89
CA PRO A 151 -42.88 3.31 -30.69
C PRO A 151 -42.36 1.87 -30.60
N GLN A 152 -41.08 1.69 -30.24
CA GLN A 152 -40.41 0.39 -30.07
C GLN A 152 -41.05 -0.49 -28.99
N LEU A 153 -41.81 0.11 -28.06
CA LEU A 153 -42.58 -0.62 -27.04
C LEU A 153 -43.83 -1.29 -27.63
N GLY A 154 -44.33 -0.81 -28.78
CA GLY A 154 -45.52 -1.35 -29.44
C GLY A 154 -45.28 -2.64 -30.23
N SER A 155 -44.02 -2.98 -30.52
CA SER A 155 -43.62 -4.11 -31.39
C SER A 155 -43.67 -5.48 -30.69
N HIS A 156 -44.68 -5.76 -29.89
CA HIS A 156 -44.87 -7.05 -29.25
C HIS A 156 -45.09 -8.15 -30.31
N GLY A 157 -44.30 -9.24 -30.25
CA GLY A 157 -44.43 -10.38 -31.18
C GLY A 157 -43.57 -10.31 -32.44
N ASP A 158 -42.62 -9.37 -32.54
CA ASP A 158 -41.52 -9.46 -33.51
C ASP A 158 -40.49 -10.54 -33.08
N ALA A 159 -39.62 -10.97 -34.01
CA ALA A 159 -38.61 -11.99 -33.72
C ALA A 159 -37.61 -11.57 -32.62
N ALA A 160 -37.59 -10.29 -32.22
CA ALA A 160 -36.68 -9.72 -31.25
C ALA A 160 -37.26 -9.65 -29.82
N CYS A 161 -38.57 -9.62 -29.64
CA CYS A 161 -39.20 -9.55 -28.32
C CYS A 161 -40.61 -10.15 -28.33
N PRO A 162 -40.77 -11.43 -27.94
CA PRO A 162 -42.08 -12.07 -27.89
C PRO A 162 -42.95 -11.57 -26.72
N LYS A 163 -42.39 -10.80 -25.78
CA LYS A 163 -43.06 -10.35 -24.56
C LYS A 163 -43.50 -8.89 -24.66
N ASP A 164 -44.72 -8.59 -24.20
CA ASP A 164 -45.22 -7.23 -24.04
C ASP A 164 -44.80 -6.66 -22.67
N PHE A 165 -43.64 -6.03 -22.63
CA PHE A 165 -43.09 -5.42 -21.42
C PHE A 165 -43.87 -4.18 -20.96
N LEU A 166 -44.50 -3.46 -21.89
CA LEU A 166 -45.32 -2.30 -21.55
C LEU A 166 -46.57 -2.74 -20.79
N ALA A 167 -47.27 -3.76 -21.28
CA ALA A 167 -48.43 -4.31 -20.58
C ALA A 167 -48.06 -4.87 -19.19
N GLU A 168 -46.93 -5.60 -19.08
CA GLU A 168 -46.46 -6.16 -17.81
C GLU A 168 -46.18 -5.07 -16.77
N ASP A 169 -45.43 -4.02 -17.13
CA ASP A 169 -45.09 -2.94 -16.20
C ASP A 169 -46.31 -2.09 -15.82
N MET A 170 -47.24 -1.86 -16.75
CA MET A 170 -48.51 -1.20 -16.45
C MET A 170 -49.38 -2.03 -15.49
N GLU A 171 -49.41 -3.36 -15.66
CA GLU A 171 -50.10 -4.25 -14.72
C GLU A 171 -49.45 -4.22 -13.33
N LEU A 172 -48.12 -4.13 -13.26
CA LEU A 172 -47.40 -3.99 -12.00
C LEU A 172 -47.74 -2.68 -11.28
N LEU A 173 -47.87 -1.55 -11.99
CA LEU A 173 -48.34 -0.28 -11.43
C LEU A 173 -49.79 -0.41 -10.88
N ALA A 174 -50.67 -1.08 -11.63
CA ALA A 174 -52.04 -1.34 -11.18
C ALA A 174 -52.06 -2.21 -9.92
N ARG A 175 -51.22 -3.26 -9.84
CA ARG A 175 -51.05 -4.11 -8.64
C ARG A 175 -50.47 -3.33 -7.45
N GLN A 176 -49.67 -2.30 -7.71
CA GLN A 176 -49.17 -1.34 -6.70
C GLN A 176 -50.22 -0.30 -6.31
N LYS A 177 -51.46 -0.40 -6.83
CA LYS A 177 -52.61 0.48 -6.55
C LYS A 177 -52.40 1.92 -7.00
N VAL A 178 -51.58 2.15 -8.04
CA VAL A 178 -51.52 3.45 -8.71
C VAL A 178 -52.86 3.68 -9.41
N GLN A 179 -53.49 4.83 -9.13
CA GLN A 179 -54.77 5.19 -9.74
C GLN A 179 -54.51 5.94 -11.05
N PHE A 180 -55.21 5.54 -12.11
CA PHE A 180 -55.16 6.21 -13.40
C PHE A 180 -56.49 6.92 -13.64
N VAL A 181 -56.45 8.23 -13.88
CA VAL A 181 -57.64 9.07 -14.09
C VAL A 181 -57.50 9.82 -15.41
N GLU A 182 -58.46 9.61 -16.31
CA GLU A 182 -58.53 10.37 -17.55
C GLU A 182 -58.98 11.81 -17.28
N ALA A 183 -58.22 12.80 -17.76
CA ALA A 183 -58.52 14.21 -17.58
C ALA A 183 -57.90 15.07 -18.69
N ALA A 184 -58.47 16.26 -18.92
CA ALA A 184 -57.83 17.29 -19.73
C ALA A 184 -56.63 17.85 -18.97
N LEU A 185 -55.43 17.72 -19.56
CA LEU A 185 -54.19 18.14 -18.90
C LEU A 185 -53.91 19.64 -19.17
N ASP A 186 -54.64 20.52 -18.47
CA ASP A 186 -54.55 21.99 -18.61
C ASP A 186 -54.20 22.70 -17.28
N GLN A 187 -54.07 24.04 -17.33
CA GLN A 187 -53.76 24.84 -16.14
C GLN A 187 -54.81 24.69 -15.03
N SER A 188 -56.09 24.50 -15.38
CA SER A 188 -57.15 24.31 -14.39
C SER A 188 -56.96 23.02 -13.61
N LEU A 189 -56.52 21.94 -14.26
CA LEU A 189 -56.19 20.70 -13.57
C LEU A 189 -54.97 20.89 -12.67
N LEU A 190 -53.92 21.55 -13.15
CA LEU A 190 -52.70 21.81 -12.38
C LEU A 190 -53.01 22.56 -11.07
N ASP A 191 -53.80 23.63 -11.14
CA ASP A 191 -54.19 24.43 -9.98
C ASP A 191 -55.01 23.60 -8.98
N LYS A 192 -55.90 22.74 -9.49
CA LYS A 192 -56.71 21.82 -8.67
C LYS A 192 -55.84 20.79 -7.94
N VAL A 193 -54.95 20.10 -8.66
CA VAL A 193 -54.14 19.04 -8.04
C VAL A 193 -53.08 19.61 -7.10
N ALA A 194 -52.56 20.81 -7.36
CA ALA A 194 -51.66 21.52 -6.46
C ALA A 194 -52.32 21.85 -5.11
N ALA A 195 -53.63 22.15 -5.10
CA ALA A 195 -54.39 22.40 -3.89
C ALA A 195 -54.82 21.12 -3.15
N GLU A 196 -55.13 20.04 -3.87
CA GLU A 196 -55.68 18.80 -3.30
C GLU A 196 -54.62 17.78 -2.85
N TYR A 197 -53.44 17.77 -3.48
CA TYR A 197 -52.40 16.77 -3.23
C TYR A 197 -51.20 17.36 -2.48
N ALA A 198 -50.53 16.52 -1.69
CA ALA A 198 -49.37 16.96 -0.91
C ALA A 198 -48.12 17.19 -1.78
N GLY A 199 -48.10 16.62 -2.99
CA GLY A 199 -47.05 16.79 -3.97
C GLY A 199 -47.59 16.56 -5.38
N VAL A 200 -47.07 17.31 -6.35
CA VAL A 200 -47.47 17.22 -7.76
C VAL A 200 -46.22 17.08 -8.63
N LEU A 201 -46.22 16.09 -9.52
CA LEU A 201 -45.27 16.00 -10.62
C LEU A 201 -45.95 16.42 -11.92
N VAL A 202 -45.35 17.32 -12.69
CA VAL A 202 -45.77 17.66 -14.05
C VAL A 202 -44.77 17.06 -15.04
N ASP A 203 -45.26 16.18 -15.94
CA ASP A 203 -44.43 15.54 -16.97
C ASP A 203 -44.31 16.44 -18.21
N ALA A 204 -43.17 17.12 -18.32
CA ALA A 204 -42.79 18.00 -19.42
C ALA A 204 -42.80 17.31 -20.78
N GLY A 205 -42.62 15.99 -20.83
CA GLY A 205 -42.68 15.23 -22.08
C GLY A 205 -44.10 15.09 -22.64
N VAL A 206 -45.11 15.25 -21.78
CA VAL A 206 -46.53 15.14 -22.15
C VAL A 206 -47.21 16.51 -22.22
N VAL A 207 -46.89 17.39 -21.27
CA VAL A 207 -47.49 18.73 -21.16
C VAL A 207 -46.42 19.84 -21.12
N PRO A 208 -45.66 20.02 -22.22
CA PRO A 208 -44.57 21.00 -22.26
C PRO A 208 -45.02 22.45 -22.06
N SER A 209 -46.31 22.76 -22.31
CA SER A 209 -46.87 24.10 -22.12
C SER A 209 -47.15 24.48 -20.66
N LEU A 210 -47.12 23.52 -19.73
CA LEU A 210 -47.44 23.73 -18.31
C LEU A 210 -46.21 23.66 -17.38
N VAL A 211 -45.04 23.43 -17.94
CA VAL A 211 -43.77 23.40 -17.20
C VAL A 211 -43.01 24.70 -17.42
N PRO A 212 -42.22 25.14 -16.43
CA PRO A 212 -41.36 26.30 -16.60
C PRO A 212 -40.26 26.04 -17.62
N VAL A 213 -39.61 27.10 -18.09
CA VAL A 213 -38.29 26.97 -18.69
C VAL A 213 -37.31 26.45 -17.64
N LEU A 214 -36.32 25.65 -18.04
CA LEU A 214 -35.38 25.01 -17.10
C LEU A 214 -34.67 26.01 -16.17
N ALA A 215 -34.48 27.25 -16.60
CA ALA A 215 -33.85 28.31 -15.80
C ALA A 215 -34.67 28.75 -14.57
N ASP A 216 -35.98 28.53 -14.57
CA ASP A 216 -36.88 28.92 -13.47
C ASP A 216 -37.12 27.76 -12.47
N LEU A 217 -36.36 26.67 -12.60
CA LEU A 217 -36.45 25.48 -11.77
C LEU A 217 -35.07 25.14 -11.21
N ASP A 218 -35.03 24.60 -10.00
CA ASP A 218 -33.80 24.04 -9.46
C ASP A 218 -33.45 22.75 -10.23
N GLU A 219 -32.46 22.83 -11.12
CA GLU A 219 -32.08 21.73 -12.00
C GLU A 219 -31.61 20.49 -11.24
N GLU A 220 -31.04 20.64 -10.04
CA GLU A 220 -30.52 19.52 -9.24
C GLU A 220 -31.66 18.72 -8.59
N ILE A 221 -32.70 19.41 -8.14
CA ILE A 221 -33.81 18.75 -7.43
C ILE A 221 -35.10 18.67 -8.23
N LEU A 222 -35.18 19.30 -9.40
CA LEU A 222 -36.36 19.34 -10.26
C LEU A 222 -37.58 19.94 -9.57
N HIS A 223 -37.35 20.82 -8.59
CA HIS A 223 -38.39 21.54 -7.86
C HIS A 223 -38.65 22.88 -8.54
N TRP A 224 -39.93 23.21 -8.73
CA TRP A 224 -40.32 24.47 -9.34
C TRP A 224 -40.84 25.47 -8.30
N ARG A 225 -41.97 25.16 -7.67
CA ARG A 225 -42.60 26.01 -6.66
C ARG A 225 -43.48 25.17 -5.73
N ASP A 226 -43.67 25.63 -4.51
CA ASP A 226 -44.58 25.02 -3.53
C ASP A 226 -44.37 23.49 -3.43
N ASN A 227 -45.39 22.70 -3.77
CA ASN A 227 -45.40 21.25 -3.78
C ASN A 227 -45.20 20.64 -5.20
N ILE A 228 -44.78 21.45 -6.18
CA ILE A 228 -44.72 21.08 -7.60
C ILE A 228 -43.26 20.80 -8.03
N CYS A 229 -43.06 19.62 -8.62
CA CYS A 229 -41.85 19.25 -9.34
C CYS A 229 -42.17 19.06 -10.83
N CYS A 230 -41.20 19.26 -11.70
CA CYS A 230 -41.34 19.07 -13.15
C CYS A 230 -40.24 18.14 -13.66
N ALA A 231 -40.56 17.19 -14.53
CA ALA A 231 -39.60 16.21 -15.08
C ALA A 231 -40.00 15.80 -16.49
N GLY A 232 -39.11 15.17 -17.27
CA GLY A 232 -39.46 14.53 -18.55
C GLY A 232 -39.07 15.32 -19.80
N TRP A 233 -38.25 16.37 -19.70
CA TRP A 233 -37.83 17.14 -20.88
C TRP A 233 -37.06 16.29 -21.88
N CYS A 234 -37.28 16.58 -23.17
CA CYS A 234 -36.43 16.07 -24.24
C CYS A 234 -35.01 16.64 -24.10
N ASN A 235 -34.04 15.81 -24.45
CA ASN A 235 -32.66 16.21 -24.60
C ASN A 235 -32.47 17.03 -25.87
N GLN A 236 -31.41 17.83 -25.90
CA GLN A 236 -30.99 18.55 -27.09
C GLN A 236 -29.56 18.17 -27.48
N THR A 237 -29.33 17.95 -28.76
CA THR A 237 -27.96 17.84 -29.31
C THR A 237 -27.28 19.22 -29.29
N PRO A 238 -25.94 19.30 -29.44
CA PRO A 238 -25.25 20.58 -29.61
C PRO A 238 -25.75 21.40 -30.81
N THR A 239 -26.40 20.75 -31.78
CA THR A 239 -27.02 21.39 -32.96
C THR A 239 -28.46 21.85 -32.72
N GLY A 240 -28.98 21.69 -31.50
CA GLY A 240 -30.34 22.10 -31.11
C GLY A 240 -31.45 21.11 -31.49
N HIS A 241 -31.12 19.92 -31.98
CA HIS A 241 -32.12 18.89 -32.28
C HIS A 241 -32.63 18.23 -31.00
N ALA A 242 -33.95 18.23 -30.80
CA ALA A 242 -34.58 17.62 -29.64
C ALA A 242 -34.80 16.11 -29.84
N PHE A 243 -34.45 15.30 -28.84
CA PHE A 243 -34.66 13.85 -28.84
C PHE A 243 -35.06 13.33 -27.45
N ALA A 244 -35.79 12.23 -27.40
CA ALA A 244 -36.20 11.60 -26.15
C ALA A 244 -35.17 10.55 -25.71
N SER A 245 -34.52 10.77 -24.57
CA SER A 245 -33.64 9.78 -23.92
C SER A 245 -34.42 9.06 -22.83
N SER A 246 -34.59 7.75 -22.99
CA SER A 246 -35.38 6.93 -22.08
C SER A 246 -34.80 6.90 -20.68
N SER A 247 -33.49 6.64 -20.54
CA SER A 247 -32.84 6.61 -19.23
C SER A 247 -32.88 7.96 -18.53
N ARG A 248 -32.71 9.07 -19.27
CA ARG A 248 -32.74 10.41 -18.70
C ARG A 248 -34.14 10.84 -18.28
N GLN A 249 -35.18 10.60 -19.08
CA GLN A 249 -36.55 10.94 -18.72
C GLN A 249 -37.02 10.14 -17.49
N ALA A 250 -36.84 8.82 -17.49
CA ALA A 250 -37.14 7.99 -16.31
C ALA A 250 -36.27 8.40 -15.10
N GLY A 251 -35.00 8.73 -15.31
CA GLY A 251 -34.10 9.25 -14.27
C GLY A 251 -34.56 10.58 -13.67
N GLN A 252 -35.05 11.51 -14.48
CA GLN A 252 -35.69 12.75 -14.02
C GLN A 252 -36.94 12.44 -13.19
N GLY A 253 -37.79 11.50 -13.63
CA GLY A 253 -38.94 11.02 -12.88
C GLY A 253 -38.58 10.53 -11.48
N ARG A 254 -37.56 9.67 -11.38
CA ARG A 254 -37.00 9.21 -10.09
C ARG A 254 -36.50 10.35 -9.21
N ARG A 255 -35.71 11.26 -9.78
CA ARG A 255 -35.18 12.42 -9.04
C ARG A 255 -36.30 13.29 -8.50
N ALA A 256 -37.32 13.55 -9.30
CA ALA A 256 -38.51 14.30 -8.88
C ALA A 256 -39.29 13.53 -7.80
N ALA A 257 -39.46 12.21 -7.90
CA ALA A 257 -40.07 11.40 -6.85
C ALA A 257 -39.32 11.50 -5.51
N GLN A 258 -37.99 11.48 -5.52
CA GLN A 258 -37.18 11.70 -4.32
C GLN A 258 -37.36 13.11 -3.75
N THR A 259 -37.50 14.13 -4.60
CA THR A 259 -37.79 15.49 -4.17
C THR A 259 -39.18 15.61 -3.56
N LEU A 260 -40.21 15.03 -4.17
CA LEU A 260 -41.57 15.02 -3.66
C LEU A 260 -41.68 14.31 -2.31
N GLU A 261 -40.94 13.22 -2.09
CA GLU A 261 -40.83 12.60 -0.78
C GLU A 261 -40.27 13.56 0.28
N ARG A 262 -39.23 14.34 -0.06
CA ARG A 262 -38.63 15.31 0.86
C ARG A 262 -39.55 16.49 1.14
N VAL A 263 -40.21 17.01 0.09
CA VAL A 263 -41.22 18.08 0.20
C VAL A 263 -42.35 17.66 1.13
N THR A 264 -42.94 16.48 0.92
CA THR A 264 -44.04 15.98 1.76
C THR A 264 -43.61 15.66 3.19
N SER A 265 -42.35 15.28 3.39
CA SER A 265 -41.82 14.95 4.72
C SER A 265 -41.25 16.16 5.48
N GLY A 266 -41.18 17.34 4.86
CA GLY A 266 -40.65 18.56 5.48
C GLY A 266 -39.16 18.52 5.81
N VAL A 267 -38.38 17.70 5.09
CA VAL A 267 -36.92 17.57 5.28
C VAL A 267 -36.14 18.40 4.25
N SER A 268 -34.87 18.68 4.53
CA SER A 268 -34.01 19.44 3.61
C SER A 268 -34.01 18.85 2.21
N LEU A 269 -34.24 19.70 1.21
CA LEU A 269 -34.33 19.29 -0.18
C LEU A 269 -32.96 18.95 -0.78
N THR A 270 -31.87 19.56 -0.30
CA THR A 270 -30.52 19.48 -0.90
C THR A 270 -29.52 18.65 -0.08
N ALA A 271 -29.81 18.39 1.20
CA ALA A 271 -28.90 17.63 2.06
C ALA A 271 -28.60 16.22 1.50
N ALA A 272 -27.29 15.91 1.41
CA ALA A 272 -26.74 14.63 0.97
C ALA A 272 -27.09 14.21 -0.46
N ARG A 273 -27.38 15.15 -1.37
CA ARG A 273 -27.56 14.87 -2.81
C ARG A 273 -26.26 14.69 -3.56
N ASN A 274 -25.26 15.53 -3.27
CA ASN A 274 -23.92 15.42 -3.85
C ASN A 274 -22.96 14.85 -2.79
N LYS A 275 -22.44 13.65 -3.05
CA LYS A 275 -21.25 13.16 -2.37
C LYS A 275 -20.07 13.50 -3.25
N GLU A 276 -19.31 14.53 -2.90
CA GLU A 276 -18.01 14.79 -3.49
C GLU A 276 -17.10 13.60 -3.14
N GLN A 277 -16.95 12.66 -4.07
CA GLN A 277 -16.05 11.53 -3.95
C GLN A 277 -15.29 11.39 -5.27
N GLY A 278 -13.97 11.26 -5.22
CA GLY A 278 -13.13 11.17 -6.41
C GLY A 278 -13.53 9.99 -7.31
N ALA A 279 -13.35 10.14 -8.63
CA ALA A 279 -13.73 9.12 -9.60
C ALA A 279 -12.96 7.81 -9.39
N LEU A 280 -13.63 6.66 -9.55
CA LEU A 280 -12.97 5.36 -9.48
C LEU A 280 -11.92 5.24 -10.59
N HIS A 281 -10.66 5.04 -10.21
CA HIS A 281 -9.60 4.71 -11.15
C HIS A 281 -9.57 3.21 -11.42
N THR A 282 -9.32 2.79 -12.65
CA THR A 282 -9.10 1.38 -13.00
C THR A 282 -8.03 1.35 -14.07
N ASP A 283 -6.89 0.75 -13.75
CA ASP A 283 -5.80 0.60 -14.72
C ASP A 283 -6.17 -0.45 -15.76
N VAL A 284 -6.15 -0.02 -17.02
CA VAL A 284 -6.45 -0.83 -18.21
C VAL A 284 -5.20 -1.20 -19.00
N LYS A 285 -4.02 -0.70 -18.60
CA LYS A 285 -2.76 -1.03 -19.26
C LYS A 285 -2.50 -2.54 -19.22
N GLY A 286 -2.07 -3.10 -20.35
CA GLY A 286 -1.79 -4.53 -20.49
C GLY A 286 -3.00 -5.44 -20.62
N ILE A 287 -4.24 -4.92 -20.60
CA ILE A 287 -5.44 -5.71 -20.87
C ILE A 287 -5.60 -5.88 -22.38
N ALA A 288 -5.60 -7.13 -22.85
CA ALA A 288 -5.78 -7.44 -24.26
C ALA A 288 -7.18 -7.02 -24.77
N PRO A 289 -7.29 -6.44 -25.98
CA PRO A 289 -8.57 -6.19 -26.62
C PRO A 289 -9.34 -7.50 -26.84
N VAL A 290 -10.63 -7.52 -26.48
CA VAL A 290 -11.53 -8.64 -26.74
C VAL A 290 -12.78 -8.09 -27.42
N PRO A 291 -13.12 -8.56 -28.63
CA PRO A 291 -14.28 -8.06 -29.36
C PRO A 291 -15.58 -8.30 -28.59
N ARG A 292 -16.57 -7.45 -28.81
CA ARG A 292 -17.94 -7.65 -28.33
C ARG A 292 -18.53 -8.93 -28.90
N VAL A 293 -19.16 -9.72 -28.03
CA VAL A 293 -19.97 -10.86 -28.47
C VAL A 293 -21.26 -10.26 -28.99
N GLU A 294 -21.52 -10.41 -30.29
CA GLU A 294 -22.80 -10.03 -30.89
C GLU A 294 -23.74 -11.25 -30.83
N PRO A 295 -25.03 -11.04 -30.52
CA PRO A 295 -25.98 -12.14 -30.49
C PRO A 295 -26.18 -12.71 -31.91
N ALA A 296 -26.30 -14.03 -32.04
CA ALA A 296 -26.58 -14.67 -33.34
C ALA A 296 -27.98 -14.33 -33.86
N GLU A 297 -28.94 -14.15 -32.95
CA GLU A 297 -30.29 -13.69 -33.24
C GLU A 297 -30.51 -12.27 -32.69
N ALA A 298 -31.76 -11.83 -32.60
CA ALA A 298 -32.09 -10.49 -32.12
C ALA A 298 -31.88 -10.28 -30.60
N VAL A 299 -31.70 -11.36 -29.83
CA VAL A 299 -31.43 -11.35 -28.39
C VAL A 299 -30.34 -12.37 -28.09
N TYR A 300 -29.51 -12.11 -27.09
CA TYR A 300 -28.50 -13.05 -26.61
C TYR A 300 -29.12 -14.37 -26.14
N ALA A 301 -28.61 -15.47 -26.66
CA ALA A 301 -28.79 -16.78 -26.06
C ALA A 301 -28.09 -16.86 -24.68
N ALA A 302 -28.42 -17.87 -23.87
CA ALA A 302 -27.93 -17.96 -22.50
C ALA A 302 -26.40 -18.06 -22.40
N ASP A 303 -25.77 -18.83 -23.30
CA ASP A 303 -24.33 -18.99 -23.41
C ASP A 303 -23.64 -17.73 -23.95
N GLU A 304 -24.23 -17.08 -24.96
CA GLU A 304 -23.74 -15.79 -25.48
C GLU A 304 -23.80 -14.70 -24.41
N ALA A 305 -24.88 -14.65 -23.62
CA ALA A 305 -25.06 -13.70 -22.53
C ALA A 305 -24.01 -13.90 -21.41
N VAL A 306 -23.71 -15.15 -21.07
CA VAL A 306 -22.63 -15.51 -20.13
C VAL A 306 -21.28 -15.04 -20.68
N ALA A 307 -20.98 -15.33 -21.95
CA ALA A 307 -19.73 -14.96 -22.59
C ALA A 307 -19.53 -13.44 -22.66
N GLU A 308 -20.58 -12.69 -23.02
CA GLU A 308 -20.54 -11.23 -23.08
C GLU A 308 -20.39 -10.61 -21.69
N ALA A 309 -21.13 -11.10 -20.69
CA ALA A 309 -21.03 -10.62 -19.31
C ALA A 309 -19.63 -10.89 -18.71
N ALA A 310 -19.02 -12.03 -19.05
CA ALA A 310 -17.68 -12.41 -18.59
C ALA A 310 -16.56 -11.46 -19.09
N ARG A 311 -16.81 -10.66 -20.14
CA ARG A 311 -15.86 -9.64 -20.60
C ARG A 311 -15.70 -8.50 -19.60
N CYS A 312 -16.65 -8.29 -18.69
CA CYS A 312 -16.63 -7.19 -17.73
C CYS A 312 -15.33 -7.16 -16.91
N LEU A 313 -14.66 -5.99 -16.88
CA LEU A 313 -13.39 -5.81 -16.15
C LEU A 313 -13.55 -5.87 -14.63
N GLN A 314 -14.78 -5.86 -14.11
CA GLN A 314 -15.06 -5.69 -12.69
C GLN A 314 -14.27 -4.50 -12.12
N CYS A 315 -14.44 -3.32 -12.73
CA CYS A 315 -13.62 -2.12 -12.51
C CYS A 315 -13.39 -1.83 -11.02
N GLN A 316 -12.12 -1.69 -10.66
CA GLN A 316 -11.62 -1.50 -9.29
C GLN A 316 -10.31 -0.68 -9.32
N CYS A 317 -10.12 0.17 -8.31
CA CYS A 317 -8.90 0.90 -8.02
C CYS A 317 -8.03 0.09 -7.04
N MET A 318 -7.30 -0.88 -7.59
CA MET A 318 -6.46 -1.80 -6.81
C MET A 318 -4.98 -1.78 -7.20
N ILE A 319 -4.52 -0.78 -7.96
CA ILE A 319 -3.12 -0.71 -8.43
C ILE A 319 -2.11 -0.80 -7.28
N CYS A 320 -2.32 -0.04 -6.20
CA CYS A 320 -1.45 -0.10 -5.02
C CYS A 320 -1.44 -1.50 -4.36
N VAL A 321 -2.57 -2.21 -4.35
CA VAL A 321 -2.66 -3.56 -3.78
C VAL A 321 -2.03 -4.59 -4.72
N ARG A 322 -2.22 -4.47 -6.04
CA ARG A 322 -1.62 -5.35 -7.04
C ARG A 322 -0.09 -5.32 -7.00
N GLU A 323 0.50 -4.16 -6.73
CA GLU A 323 1.97 -3.99 -6.76
C GLU A 323 2.65 -4.08 -5.39
N CYS A 324 1.88 -4.21 -4.29
CA CYS A 324 2.42 -4.22 -2.92
C CYS A 324 2.10 -5.52 -2.19
N VAL A 325 3.09 -6.40 -2.05
CA VAL A 325 3.01 -7.69 -1.32
C VAL A 325 2.43 -7.52 0.09
N TYR A 326 2.81 -6.45 0.81
CA TYR A 326 2.23 -6.11 2.11
C TYR A 326 0.71 -5.98 2.03
N LEU A 327 0.18 -5.20 1.08
CA LEU A 327 -1.27 -5.02 0.95
C LEU A 327 -1.98 -6.29 0.47
N GLN A 328 -1.32 -7.11 -0.37
CA GLN A 328 -1.84 -8.40 -0.81
C GLN A 328 -2.03 -9.37 0.37
N LYS A 329 -1.05 -9.43 1.29
CA LYS A 329 -1.11 -10.31 2.48
C LYS A 329 -2.37 -10.08 3.32
N TYR A 330 -2.76 -8.82 3.51
CA TYR A 330 -3.88 -8.46 4.38
C TYR A 330 -5.26 -8.42 3.69
N LYS A 331 -5.33 -8.73 2.37
CA LYS A 331 -6.58 -8.98 1.60
C LYS A 331 -7.66 -7.88 1.68
N GLY A 332 -7.25 -6.64 1.85
CA GLY A 332 -8.08 -5.43 1.87
C GLY A 332 -7.47 -4.30 1.03
N TYR A 333 -7.92 -3.07 1.27
CA TYR A 333 -7.48 -1.88 0.53
C TYR A 333 -7.29 -0.68 1.47
N PRO A 334 -6.55 0.37 1.04
CA PRO A 334 -6.04 1.41 1.94
C PRO A 334 -7.09 2.10 2.83
N ARG A 335 -8.30 2.40 2.33
CA ARG A 335 -9.37 3.01 3.14
C ARG A 335 -9.80 2.15 4.34
N VAL A 336 -9.94 0.84 4.13
CA VAL A 336 -10.29 -0.10 5.21
C VAL A 336 -9.17 -0.16 6.23
N TYR A 337 -7.91 -0.16 5.77
CA TYR A 337 -6.76 -0.14 6.67
C TYR A 337 -6.64 1.16 7.46
N ALA A 338 -6.94 2.33 6.87
CA ALA A 338 -6.99 3.59 7.60
C ALA A 338 -7.94 3.53 8.81
N ARG A 339 -9.13 2.96 8.62
CA ARG A 339 -10.10 2.72 9.70
C ARG A 339 -9.58 1.75 10.75
N GLN A 340 -9.00 0.62 10.33
CA GLN A 340 -8.44 -0.37 11.24
C GLN A 340 -7.30 0.20 12.08
N VAL A 341 -6.38 0.93 11.45
CA VAL A 341 -5.25 1.60 12.10
C VAL A 341 -5.75 2.65 13.09
N HIS A 342 -6.70 3.49 12.70
CA HIS A 342 -7.31 4.47 13.61
C HIS A 342 -7.96 3.78 14.82
N ASN A 343 -8.82 2.78 14.59
CA ASN A 343 -9.49 2.05 15.67
C ASN A 343 -8.48 1.36 16.62
N ASN A 344 -7.38 0.83 16.08
CA ASN A 344 -6.30 0.26 16.88
C ASN A 344 -5.65 1.30 17.80
N ALA A 345 -5.46 2.53 17.32
CA ALA A 345 -4.87 3.62 18.09
C ALA A 345 -5.84 4.25 19.10
N SER A 346 -7.13 4.42 18.73
CA SER A 346 -8.09 5.20 19.53
C SER A 346 -9.00 4.37 20.43
N ILE A 347 -9.33 3.13 20.05
CA ILE A 347 -10.39 2.33 20.70
C ILE A 347 -9.81 1.09 21.41
N VAL A 348 -8.87 0.38 20.79
CA VAL A 348 -8.56 -1.01 21.11
C VAL A 348 -7.36 -1.15 22.07
N LYS A 349 -7.26 -0.28 23.10
CA LYS A 349 -6.19 -0.15 24.12
C LYS A 349 -5.80 -1.47 24.85
N GLY A 350 -5.20 -2.44 24.15
CA GLY A 350 -4.76 -3.73 24.68
C GLY A 350 -5.11 -5.01 23.88
N LEU A 351 -6.02 -4.97 22.88
CA LEU A 351 -6.35 -6.17 22.06
C LEU A 351 -5.53 -6.24 20.74
N HIS A 352 -4.81 -5.17 20.39
CA HIS A 352 -3.67 -5.16 19.44
C HIS A 352 -3.89 -5.82 18.06
N THR A 353 -5.11 -5.77 17.51
CA THR A 353 -5.48 -6.52 16.30
C THR A 353 -4.81 -6.01 15.02
N ALA A 354 -4.36 -4.75 14.96
CA ALA A 354 -3.72 -4.17 13.77
C ALA A 354 -2.18 -3.99 13.91
N ASN A 355 -1.56 -4.43 15.01
CA ASN A 355 -0.12 -4.22 15.23
C ASN A 355 0.73 -4.90 14.13
N ALA A 356 0.36 -6.12 13.73
CA ALA A 356 1.03 -6.81 12.64
C ALA A 356 0.91 -6.00 11.33
N LEU A 357 -0.30 -5.53 10.98
CA LEU A 357 -0.53 -4.69 9.81
C LEU A 357 0.40 -3.45 9.82
N ILE A 358 0.37 -2.66 10.91
CA ILE A 358 1.17 -1.43 11.05
C ILE A 358 2.68 -1.69 10.89
N ASN A 359 3.18 -2.77 11.51
CA ASN A 359 4.59 -3.13 11.49
C ASN A 359 5.02 -3.93 10.25
N GLY A 360 4.07 -4.33 9.39
CA GLY A 360 4.34 -5.02 8.12
C GLY A 360 4.66 -4.09 6.94
N CYS A 361 4.45 -2.78 7.10
CA CYS A 361 4.76 -1.79 6.06
C CYS A 361 6.25 -1.45 6.02
N ALA A 362 6.86 -1.53 4.84
CA ALA A 362 8.28 -1.19 4.64
C ALA A 362 8.57 0.32 4.54
N LEU A 363 7.54 1.16 4.69
CA LEU A 363 7.62 2.62 4.57
C LEU A 363 8.26 3.09 3.25
N CYS A 364 8.06 2.35 2.17
CA CYS A 364 8.76 2.57 0.90
C CYS A 364 8.13 3.63 -0.02
N GLY A 365 6.90 4.08 0.27
CA GLY A 365 6.18 5.10 -0.51
C GLY A 365 5.62 4.65 -1.86
N GLN A 366 5.87 3.41 -2.32
CA GLN A 366 5.43 2.96 -3.65
C GLN A 366 3.91 3.04 -3.85
N CYS A 367 3.13 2.74 -2.81
CA CYS A 367 1.67 2.84 -2.89
C CYS A 367 1.17 4.26 -3.16
N GLU A 368 1.91 5.28 -2.71
CA GLU A 368 1.60 6.68 -2.93
C GLU A 368 1.86 7.07 -4.38
N GLU A 369 3.03 6.70 -4.90
CA GLU A 369 3.40 6.93 -6.30
C GLU A 369 2.43 6.28 -7.29
N LEU A 370 1.97 5.06 -6.97
CA LEU A 370 1.02 4.34 -7.83
C LEU A 370 -0.42 4.83 -7.65
N CYS A 371 -0.73 5.55 -6.57
CA CYS A 371 -2.09 5.96 -6.28
C CYS A 371 -2.43 7.23 -7.08
N PRO A 372 -3.53 7.24 -7.86
CA PRO A 372 -3.98 8.43 -8.59
C PRO A 372 -4.24 9.65 -7.70
N GLU A 373 -4.56 9.42 -6.42
CA GLU A 373 -4.87 10.44 -5.43
C GLU A 373 -3.81 10.53 -4.32
N ASN A 374 -2.62 9.95 -4.54
CA ASN A 374 -1.48 10.00 -3.62
C ASN A 374 -1.80 9.49 -2.19
N PHE A 375 -2.47 8.33 -2.07
CA PHE A 375 -2.66 7.68 -0.77
C PHE A 375 -1.36 7.04 -0.29
N SER A 376 -0.84 7.48 0.85
CA SER A 376 0.39 6.93 1.45
C SER A 376 0.12 5.99 2.61
N MET A 377 0.27 4.67 2.37
CA MET A 377 0.34 3.69 3.47
C MET A 377 1.61 3.86 4.31
N ALA A 378 2.67 4.44 3.74
CA ALA A 378 3.90 4.74 4.48
C ALA A 378 3.64 5.81 5.54
N GLU A 379 3.01 6.94 5.17
CA GLU A 379 2.62 8.00 6.12
C GLU A 379 1.68 7.45 7.20
N LEU A 380 0.61 6.75 6.79
CA LEU A 380 -0.38 6.20 7.71
C LEU A 380 0.25 5.25 8.74
N CYS A 381 1.09 4.31 8.29
CA CYS A 381 1.71 3.34 9.20
C CYS A 381 2.76 4.00 10.10
N LEU A 382 3.54 4.96 9.58
CA LEU A 382 4.55 5.66 10.38
C LEU A 382 3.91 6.51 11.47
N SER A 383 2.87 7.29 11.14
CA SER A 383 2.11 8.07 12.12
C SER A 383 1.48 7.17 13.19
N ALA A 384 0.97 6.00 12.80
CA ALA A 384 0.45 5.02 13.75
C ALA A 384 1.54 4.45 14.67
N ARG A 385 2.76 4.21 14.16
CA ARG A 385 3.90 3.76 14.99
C ARG A 385 4.29 4.82 16.00
N GLU A 386 4.37 6.09 15.59
CA GLU A 386 4.66 7.23 16.46
C GLU A 386 3.61 7.36 17.56
N ASP A 387 2.32 7.35 17.21
CA ASP A 387 1.22 7.39 18.15
C ASP A 387 1.31 6.22 19.15
N MET A 388 1.59 5.00 18.67
CA MET A 388 1.73 3.82 19.53
C MET A 388 2.93 3.89 20.47
N VAL A 389 4.05 4.47 20.04
CA VAL A 389 5.24 4.67 20.88
C VAL A 389 4.96 5.73 21.94
N GLU A 390 4.42 6.88 21.55
CA GLU A 390 4.12 8.00 22.46
C GLU A 390 3.16 7.59 23.58
N ASN A 391 2.17 6.74 23.25
CA ASN A 391 1.17 6.27 24.21
C ASN A 391 1.57 4.97 24.95
N GLY A 392 2.77 4.42 24.70
CA GLY A 392 3.27 3.22 25.40
C GLY A 392 2.60 1.90 25.00
N TYR A 393 1.97 1.83 23.83
CA TYR A 393 1.29 0.61 23.32
C TYR A 393 2.07 -0.13 22.23
N MET A 394 3.18 0.42 21.75
CA MET A 394 4.06 -0.25 20.78
C MET A 394 4.68 -1.51 21.42
N PRO A 395 4.45 -2.72 20.88
CA PRO A 395 5.09 -3.91 21.39
C PRO A 395 6.62 -3.78 21.31
N PRO A 396 7.36 -3.98 22.42
CA PRO A 396 8.82 -3.86 22.41
C PRO A 396 9.47 -4.76 21.36
N SER A 397 8.96 -5.98 21.20
CA SER A 397 9.49 -7.00 20.30
C SER A 397 9.46 -6.62 18.81
N ALA A 398 8.66 -5.64 18.40
CA ALA A 398 8.51 -5.29 16.99
C ALA A 398 9.80 -4.67 16.40
N HIS A 399 10.52 -3.87 17.19
CA HIS A 399 11.64 -3.07 16.70
C HIS A 399 12.93 -3.20 17.55
N GLU A 400 12.87 -3.85 18.72
CA GLU A 400 13.99 -3.99 19.67
C GLU A 400 15.30 -4.43 18.99
N PHE A 401 15.30 -5.55 18.25
CA PHE A 401 16.52 -6.04 17.61
C PHE A 401 17.17 -5.01 16.67
N ALA A 402 16.36 -4.29 15.90
CA ALA A 402 16.87 -3.26 14.98
C ALA A 402 17.46 -2.05 15.72
N LEU A 403 16.89 -1.69 16.87
CA LEU A 403 17.40 -0.63 17.73
C LEU A 403 18.70 -1.04 18.40
N GLU A 404 18.81 -2.30 18.84
CA GLU A 404 20.07 -2.82 19.40
C GLU A 404 21.18 -2.92 18.34
N ASP A 405 20.86 -3.31 17.10
CA ASP A 405 21.84 -3.30 16.02
C ASP A 405 22.26 -1.86 15.64
N MET A 406 21.32 -0.91 15.67
CA MET A 406 21.62 0.52 15.51
C MET A 406 22.58 1.03 16.58
N GLU A 407 22.31 0.72 17.85
CA GLU A 407 23.16 1.08 18.99
C GLU A 407 24.55 0.43 18.87
N ASN A 408 24.63 -0.85 18.51
CA ASN A 408 25.91 -1.53 18.31
C ASN A 408 26.72 -0.88 17.17
N ALA A 409 26.09 -0.58 16.04
CA ALA A 409 26.76 0.05 14.89
C ALA A 409 27.29 1.46 15.19
N SER A 410 26.76 2.12 16.22
CA SER A 410 27.23 3.42 16.71
C SER A 410 27.96 3.34 18.05
N GLY A 411 28.18 2.13 18.57
CA GLY A 411 28.89 1.87 19.82
C GLY A 411 30.40 1.90 19.65
N ALA A 412 31.12 1.89 20.77
CA ALA A 412 32.59 2.06 20.82
C ALA A 412 33.38 1.07 19.95
N GLU A 413 32.85 -0.13 19.71
CA GLU A 413 33.50 -1.17 18.89
C GLU A 413 33.40 -0.92 17.38
N CYS A 414 32.41 -0.15 16.93
CA CYS A 414 32.13 0.06 15.51
C CYS A 414 32.29 1.52 15.08
N VAL A 415 32.04 2.47 15.97
CA VAL A 415 32.09 3.90 15.66
C VAL A 415 33.53 4.34 15.39
N LEU A 416 33.71 5.13 14.34
CA LEU A 416 34.99 5.73 13.99
C LEU A 416 34.73 7.09 13.34
N VAL A 417 35.40 8.12 13.85
CA VAL A 417 35.57 9.39 13.15
C VAL A 417 37.05 9.51 12.82
N LEU A 418 37.37 9.44 11.54
CA LEU A 418 38.73 9.46 11.05
C LEU A 418 38.94 10.79 10.29
N PRO A 419 39.65 11.77 10.85
CA PRO A 419 39.98 13.01 10.16
C PRO A 419 40.98 12.73 9.01
N ASP A 420 41.05 13.64 8.04
CA ASP A 420 42.04 13.54 6.97
C ASP A 420 43.42 14.00 7.46
N THR A 421 44.26 13.05 7.85
CA THR A 421 45.63 13.31 8.35
C THR A 421 46.59 13.88 7.31
N SER A 422 46.18 13.94 6.02
CA SER A 422 47.00 14.57 4.98
C SER A 422 46.89 16.09 5.00
N LEU A 423 45.88 16.65 5.68
CA LEU A 423 45.68 18.08 5.79
C LEU A 423 46.62 18.72 6.84
N PRO A 424 46.97 20.01 6.67
CA PRO A 424 47.72 20.75 7.69
C PRO A 424 47.00 20.76 9.04
N SER A 425 47.77 20.77 10.13
CA SER A 425 47.21 20.86 11.49
C SER A 425 46.28 22.08 11.64
N GLY A 426 45.04 21.85 12.05
CA GLY A 426 44.02 22.89 12.21
C GLY A 426 43.19 23.18 10.95
N ALA A 427 43.53 22.59 9.80
CA ALA A 427 42.66 22.62 8.62
C ALA A 427 41.52 21.60 8.77
N SER A 428 40.32 22.00 8.39
CA SER A 428 39.15 21.12 8.35
C SER A 428 39.01 20.52 6.95
N PRO A 429 38.62 19.24 6.82
CA PRO A 429 38.31 18.66 5.52
C PRO A 429 37.09 19.34 4.90
N SER A 430 37.07 19.48 3.58
CA SER A 430 35.88 19.97 2.87
C SER A 430 34.78 18.91 2.79
N TRP A 431 35.15 17.62 2.90
CA TRP A 431 34.24 16.50 2.72
C TRP A 431 34.26 15.49 3.87
N LEU A 432 33.12 14.82 4.07
CA LEU A 432 32.95 13.70 4.98
C LEU A 432 32.32 12.53 4.23
N PHE A 433 33.05 11.42 4.11
CA PHE A 433 32.51 10.17 3.61
C PHE A 433 31.75 9.40 4.70
N PHE A 434 30.46 9.15 4.44
CA PHE A 434 29.55 8.41 5.31
C PHE A 434 29.05 7.14 4.57
N PRO A 435 29.74 6.00 4.68
CA PRO A 435 29.38 4.78 3.94
C PRO A 435 28.05 4.17 4.41
N GLY A 436 27.68 4.36 5.68
CA GLY A 436 26.55 3.73 6.33
C GLY A 436 26.87 2.35 6.90
N CYS A 437 26.19 2.00 8.00
CA CYS A 437 26.52 0.83 8.81
C CYS A 437 26.38 -0.52 8.08
N GLN A 438 25.39 -0.68 7.21
CA GLN A 438 25.18 -1.95 6.51
C GLN A 438 26.17 -2.16 5.36
N LEU A 439 26.62 -1.08 4.70
CA LEU A 439 27.64 -1.20 3.65
C LEU A 439 28.99 -1.55 4.25
N ALA A 440 29.35 -0.91 5.37
CA ALA A 440 30.51 -1.27 6.18
C ALA A 440 30.49 -2.73 6.64
N ALA A 441 29.29 -3.26 6.94
CA ALA A 441 29.12 -4.64 7.38
C ALA A 441 29.26 -5.68 6.25
N SER A 442 28.73 -5.41 5.05
CA SER A 442 28.75 -6.37 3.93
C SER A 442 29.94 -6.23 2.98
N ARG A 443 30.55 -5.05 2.91
CA ARG A 443 31.55 -4.67 1.88
C ARG A 443 32.66 -3.78 2.46
N GLY A 444 33.20 -4.17 3.62
CA GLY A 444 34.21 -3.38 4.34
C GLY A 444 35.48 -3.09 3.52
N GLU A 445 35.96 -4.07 2.75
CA GLU A 445 37.08 -3.89 1.82
C GLU A 445 36.80 -2.78 0.79
N GLN A 446 35.65 -2.85 0.12
CA GLN A 446 35.27 -1.83 -0.86
C GLN A 446 35.09 -0.46 -0.21
N VAL A 447 34.57 -0.38 1.03
CA VAL A 447 34.48 0.89 1.77
C VAL A 447 35.88 1.48 2.02
N ALA A 448 36.86 0.68 2.42
CA ALA A 448 38.24 1.13 2.61
C ALA A 448 38.85 1.65 1.30
N ARG A 449 38.63 0.96 0.19
CA ARG A 449 39.11 1.36 -1.15
C ARG A 449 38.45 2.62 -1.69
N VAL A 450 37.14 2.78 -1.48
CA VAL A 450 36.43 4.03 -1.80
C VAL A 450 37.04 5.18 -1.00
N TYR A 451 37.27 5.00 0.29
CA TYR A 451 37.88 6.04 1.11
C TYR A 451 39.29 6.42 0.63
N ALA A 452 40.14 5.42 0.32
CA ALA A 452 41.48 5.66 -0.22
C ALA A 452 41.43 6.42 -1.56
N LEU A 453 40.55 6.02 -2.48
CA LEU A 453 40.34 6.71 -3.75
C LEU A 453 39.89 8.17 -3.56
N LEU A 454 38.93 8.40 -2.66
CA LEU A 454 38.43 9.74 -2.37
C LEU A 454 39.55 10.65 -1.84
N ARG A 455 40.38 10.15 -0.92
CA ARG A 455 41.52 10.91 -0.39
C ARG A 455 42.50 11.29 -1.49
N GLU A 456 42.90 10.33 -2.32
CA GLU A 456 43.82 10.57 -3.43
C GLU A 456 43.28 11.65 -4.38
N ARG A 457 42.01 11.52 -4.80
CA ARG A 457 41.39 12.43 -5.77
C ARG A 457 41.11 13.81 -5.19
N MET A 458 40.74 13.90 -3.91
CA MET A 458 40.43 15.17 -3.26
C MET A 458 41.69 15.93 -2.84
N ALA A 459 42.83 15.27 -2.63
CA ALA A 459 44.10 15.94 -2.35
C ALA A 459 44.52 16.94 -3.44
N ALA A 460 44.11 16.69 -4.69
CA ALA A 460 44.38 17.56 -5.84
C ALA A 460 43.22 18.51 -6.22
N SER A 461 42.13 18.52 -5.44
CA SER A 461 40.92 19.29 -5.75
C SER A 461 40.93 20.70 -5.15
N ALA A 462 40.05 21.58 -5.64
CA ALA A 462 39.87 22.93 -5.10
C ALA A 462 39.35 22.94 -3.64
N ASP A 463 38.64 21.88 -3.25
CA ASP A 463 38.06 21.67 -1.92
C ASP A 463 38.73 20.45 -1.26
N PRO A 464 39.98 20.58 -0.77
CA PRO A 464 40.78 19.42 -0.38
C PRO A 464 40.31 18.75 0.91
N GLY A 465 40.55 17.44 0.95
CA GLY A 465 40.47 16.62 2.15
C GLY A 465 39.11 15.97 2.42
N VAL A 466 39.17 14.73 2.90
CA VAL A 466 38.01 13.90 3.20
C VAL A 466 38.16 13.13 4.51
N ALA A 467 37.29 13.43 5.47
CA ALA A 467 37.12 12.61 6.65
C ALA A 467 36.26 11.37 6.36
N LEU A 468 36.32 10.37 7.24
CA LEU A 468 35.42 9.22 7.23
C LEU A 468 34.68 9.14 8.57
N MET A 469 33.38 8.83 8.52
CA MET A 469 32.59 8.51 9.70
C MET A 469 31.88 7.17 9.56
N LEU A 470 32.29 6.20 10.36
CA LEU A 470 31.58 4.93 10.54
C LEU A 470 30.59 5.07 11.70
N SER A 471 29.30 5.04 11.40
CA SER A 471 28.22 5.02 12.38
C SER A 471 26.90 4.62 11.71
N CYS A 472 25.86 4.31 12.49
CA CYS A 472 24.49 4.28 11.98
C CYS A 472 23.91 5.70 11.87
N CYS A 473 23.11 5.98 10.84
CA CYS A 473 22.40 7.25 10.67
C CYS A 473 21.12 7.37 11.52
N GLY A 474 20.83 6.41 12.40
CA GLY A 474 19.64 6.46 13.27
C GLY A 474 18.32 6.10 12.59
N ILE A 475 18.29 5.81 11.28
CA ILE A 475 17.03 5.53 10.56
C ILE A 475 16.18 4.39 11.17
N PRO A 476 16.72 3.35 11.85
CA PRO A 476 15.88 2.37 12.54
C PRO A 476 14.98 2.99 13.63
N ALA A 477 15.48 3.98 14.39
CA ALA A 477 14.67 4.69 15.38
C ALA A 477 13.53 5.48 14.71
N ARG A 478 13.82 6.14 13.60
CA ARG A 478 12.81 6.85 12.79
C ARG A 478 11.72 5.90 12.30
N TRP A 479 12.09 4.77 11.70
CA TRP A 479 11.15 3.76 11.20
C TRP A 479 10.34 3.06 12.30
N ALA A 480 10.89 2.97 13.50
CA ALA A 480 10.22 2.42 14.68
C ALA A 480 9.17 3.36 15.29
N GLY A 481 9.03 4.59 14.78
CA GLY A 481 8.18 5.64 15.36
C GLY A 481 8.78 6.30 16.61
N ARG A 482 10.08 6.11 16.88
CA ARG A 482 10.78 6.66 18.05
C ARG A 482 11.49 7.97 17.68
N ALA A 483 10.70 9.01 17.40
CA ALA A 483 11.22 10.31 16.93
C ALA A 483 12.26 10.93 17.89
N ASN A 484 12.04 10.85 19.21
CA ASN A 484 12.99 11.38 20.21
C ASN A 484 14.34 10.66 20.16
N LEU A 485 14.34 9.33 20.10
CA LEU A 485 15.57 8.54 20.00
C LEU A 485 16.33 8.83 18.69
N PHE A 486 15.60 9.04 17.59
CA PHE A 486 16.20 9.45 16.32
C PHE A 486 16.87 10.83 16.44
N ALA A 487 16.18 11.81 17.05
CA ALA A 487 16.71 13.15 17.26
C ALA A 487 17.96 13.14 18.16
N GLU A 488 17.94 12.42 19.29
CA GLU A 488 19.09 12.25 20.18
C GLU A 488 20.29 11.62 19.47
N HIS A 489 20.04 10.63 18.61
CA HIS A 489 21.09 9.99 17.81
C HIS A 489 21.68 10.95 16.77
N MET A 490 20.84 11.78 16.15
CA MET A 490 21.26 12.81 15.20
C MET A 490 22.04 13.94 15.84
N GLU A 491 21.74 14.31 17.07
CA GLU A 491 22.53 15.30 17.79
C GLU A 491 23.97 14.80 18.03
N LYS A 492 24.16 13.51 18.34
CA LYS A 492 25.50 12.92 18.47
C LYS A 492 26.30 12.95 17.16
N LEU A 493 25.66 12.63 16.03
CA LEU A 493 26.31 12.72 14.71
C LEU A 493 26.61 14.15 14.33
N ARG A 494 25.68 15.07 14.60
CA ARG A 494 25.82 16.51 14.37
C ARG A 494 27.00 17.07 15.15
N GLN A 495 27.18 16.69 16.41
CA GLN A 495 28.34 17.13 17.19
C GLN A 495 29.65 16.64 16.56
N ALA A 496 29.74 15.35 16.22
CA ALA A 496 30.93 14.80 15.55
C ALA A 496 31.21 15.48 14.18
N TRP A 497 30.17 15.88 13.46
CA TRP A 497 30.26 16.63 12.21
C TRP A 497 30.73 18.08 12.42
N ILE A 498 30.26 18.76 13.48
CA ILE A 498 30.73 20.09 13.89
C ILE A 498 32.21 20.03 14.28
N ASP A 499 32.62 19.01 15.02
CA ASP A 499 34.00 18.81 15.47
C ASP A 499 34.97 18.59 14.29
N LEU A 500 34.47 18.11 13.14
CA LEU A 500 35.20 18.01 11.88
C LEU A 500 35.24 19.32 11.07
N GLY A 501 34.65 20.40 11.57
CA GLY A 501 34.61 21.70 10.87
C GLY A 501 33.48 21.83 9.84
N LYS A 502 32.39 21.07 10.00
CA LYS A 502 31.18 21.11 9.15
C LYS A 502 31.41 20.79 7.66
N PRO A 503 32.12 19.71 7.31
CA PRO A 503 32.33 19.29 5.91
C PRO A 503 31.01 18.93 5.19
N ARG A 504 30.97 19.01 3.86
CA ARG A 504 29.84 18.44 3.10
C ARG A 504 29.83 16.92 3.21
N ILE A 505 28.65 16.31 3.34
CA ILE A 505 28.55 14.85 3.55
C ILE A 505 28.31 14.11 2.23
N MET A 506 29.06 13.02 2.02
CA MET A 506 28.84 12.04 0.94
C MET A 506 28.29 10.74 1.52
N ALA A 507 27.02 10.44 1.29
CA ALA A 507 26.39 9.22 1.77
C ALA A 507 26.35 8.13 0.68
N ALA A 508 26.89 6.94 0.97
CA ALA A 508 26.80 5.78 0.06
C ALA A 508 25.50 4.97 0.23
N CYS A 509 24.88 5.05 1.40
CA CYS A 509 23.63 4.38 1.70
C CYS A 509 22.44 5.31 1.44
N SER A 510 21.47 4.85 0.65
CA SER A 510 20.30 5.64 0.27
C SER A 510 19.44 6.04 1.48
N SER A 511 19.34 5.19 2.51
CA SER A 511 18.60 5.52 3.73
C SER A 511 19.37 6.48 4.63
N CYS A 512 20.71 6.44 4.61
CA CYS A 512 21.53 7.42 5.31
C CYS A 512 21.40 8.79 4.67
N LEU A 513 21.40 8.87 3.33
CA LEU A 513 21.18 10.13 2.61
C LEU A 513 19.84 10.78 2.98
N THR A 514 18.76 10.01 3.00
CA THR A 514 17.43 10.50 3.41
C THR A 514 17.44 10.99 4.87
N ALA A 515 17.96 10.19 5.80
CA ALA A 515 18.01 10.55 7.22
C ALA A 515 18.82 11.83 7.47
N LEU A 516 19.97 11.96 6.81
CA LEU A 516 20.85 13.12 6.94
C LEU A 516 20.21 14.37 6.32
N ARG A 517 19.52 14.27 5.18
CA ARG A 517 18.79 15.41 4.60
C ARG A 517 17.59 15.84 5.45
N GLU A 518 16.91 14.90 6.11
CA GLU A 518 15.80 15.18 7.01
C GLU A 518 16.28 15.88 8.30
N ALA A 519 17.34 15.37 8.94
CA ALA A 519 17.73 15.78 10.29
C ALA A 519 18.97 16.68 10.38
N LEU A 520 19.75 16.80 9.29
CA LEU A 520 20.96 17.61 9.17
C LEU A 520 21.04 18.29 7.77
N PRO A 521 20.01 19.06 7.36
CA PRO A 521 19.96 19.69 6.03
C PRO A 521 21.14 20.63 5.76
N GLU A 522 21.73 21.25 6.80
CA GLU A 522 22.89 22.14 6.68
C GLU A 522 24.18 21.44 6.27
N ALA A 523 24.26 20.12 6.34
CA ALA A 523 25.42 19.36 5.86
C ALA A 523 25.39 19.14 4.34
N GLU A 524 24.32 19.57 3.66
CA GLU A 524 24.13 19.49 2.20
C GLU A 524 24.49 18.12 1.64
N ALA A 525 24.00 17.07 2.30
CA ALA A 525 24.40 15.70 2.00
C ALA A 525 24.09 15.33 0.53
N LEU A 526 25.12 14.84 -0.16
CA LEU A 526 25.07 14.32 -1.52
C LEU A 526 25.24 12.80 -1.53
N SER A 527 24.84 12.17 -2.64
CA SER A 527 25.12 10.76 -2.82
C SER A 527 26.60 10.54 -3.17
N LEU A 528 27.19 9.44 -2.67
CA LEU A 528 28.53 9.03 -3.10
C LEU A 528 28.59 8.88 -4.63
N TRP A 529 27.54 8.33 -5.24
CA TRP A 529 27.50 8.03 -6.66
C TRP A 529 27.58 9.30 -7.51
N GLU A 530 26.83 10.33 -7.13
CA GLU A 530 26.89 11.65 -7.78
C GLU A 530 28.30 12.25 -7.72
N VAL A 531 28.95 12.16 -6.56
CA VAL A 531 30.31 12.69 -6.41
C VAL A 531 31.31 11.90 -7.26
N LEU A 532 31.28 10.57 -7.22
CA LEU A 532 32.17 9.72 -8.03
C LEU A 532 31.97 9.96 -9.53
N ASP A 533 30.73 10.14 -9.98
CA ASP A 533 30.44 10.38 -11.40
C ASP A 533 31.02 11.72 -11.88
N GLN A 534 30.98 12.75 -11.03
CA GLN A 534 31.51 14.09 -11.30
C GLN A 534 33.04 14.20 -11.18
N MET A 535 33.71 13.25 -10.54
CA MET A 535 35.17 13.27 -10.32
C MET A 535 36.03 13.04 -11.57
N GLY A 536 35.44 12.82 -12.74
CA GLY A 536 36.19 12.58 -13.98
C GLY A 536 37.05 11.30 -13.95
N LEU A 537 36.55 10.26 -13.27
CA LEU A 537 37.23 8.95 -13.21
C LEU A 537 37.44 8.35 -14.62
N PRO A 538 38.47 7.51 -14.85
CA PRO A 538 38.62 6.84 -16.14
C PRO A 538 37.44 5.88 -16.39
N ASP A 539 37.19 5.58 -17.67
CA ASP A 539 36.27 4.49 -18.03
C ASP A 539 36.91 3.13 -17.71
N GLY A 540 36.07 2.17 -17.29
CA GLY A 540 36.47 0.86 -16.81
C GLY A 540 36.54 0.74 -15.28
N PRO A 541 37.00 -0.42 -14.78
CA PRO A 541 37.24 -0.66 -13.35
C PRO A 541 38.12 0.40 -12.70
N LEU A 542 37.80 0.77 -11.47
CA LEU A 542 38.62 1.67 -10.67
C LEU A 542 39.77 0.89 -10.02
N VAL A 543 40.99 1.39 -10.19
CA VAL A 543 42.17 0.89 -9.48
C VAL A 543 42.38 1.80 -8.26
N SER A 544 42.42 1.22 -7.07
CA SER A 544 42.82 1.91 -5.84
C SER A 544 44.26 1.54 -5.51
N LEU A 545 45.08 2.51 -5.10
CA LEU A 545 46.46 2.29 -4.65
C LEU A 545 46.56 1.67 -3.24
N ALA A 546 45.43 1.32 -2.60
CA ALA A 546 45.45 0.66 -1.30
C ALA A 546 46.00 -0.78 -1.43
N PRO A 547 47.00 -1.18 -0.63
CA PRO A 547 47.57 -2.52 -0.70
C PRO A 547 46.50 -3.58 -0.42
N SER A 548 46.52 -4.67 -1.20
CA SER A 548 45.62 -5.79 -1.00
C SER A 548 46.01 -6.59 0.25
N VAL A 549 45.03 -7.24 0.89
CA VAL A 549 45.23 -8.00 2.13
C VAL A 549 46.24 -9.16 1.97
N ASP A 550 46.54 -9.57 0.73
CA ASP A 550 47.50 -10.63 0.40
C ASP A 550 48.97 -10.17 0.37
N GLU A 551 49.26 -8.87 0.54
CA GLU A 551 50.62 -8.34 0.46
C GLU A 551 51.39 -8.29 1.79
N VAL A 552 50.75 -8.61 2.92
CA VAL A 552 51.39 -8.57 4.25
C VAL A 552 51.49 -9.97 4.88
N ASP A 553 52.50 -10.69 4.37
CA ASP A 553 53.36 -11.70 5.02
C ASP A 553 52.85 -13.13 5.28
N LYS A 554 53.44 -14.10 4.56
CA LYS A 554 54.00 -15.37 5.11
C LYS A 554 55.15 -15.94 4.24
N SER A 555 56.22 -15.17 4.03
CA SER A 555 57.58 -15.71 3.79
C SER A 555 58.49 -14.55 3.41
N GLY A 556 59.50 -14.27 4.24
CA GLY A 556 60.51 -13.24 4.02
C GLY A 556 61.46 -13.47 2.84
N ASN A 557 60.95 -13.83 1.67
CA ASN A 557 61.67 -13.83 0.41
C ASN A 557 60.93 -12.90 -0.55
N GLY A 558 61.43 -11.68 -0.68
CA GLY A 558 60.87 -10.63 -1.54
C GLY A 558 60.90 -11.00 -3.02
N GLN A 559 59.88 -11.72 -3.47
CA GLN A 559 59.45 -11.72 -4.86
C GLN A 559 58.01 -11.21 -4.94
N PRO A 560 57.71 -10.25 -5.85
CA PRO A 560 56.36 -9.81 -6.08
C PRO A 560 55.57 -10.98 -6.68
N VAL A 561 54.57 -11.46 -5.94
CA VAL A 561 53.56 -12.34 -6.51
C VAL A 561 52.65 -11.44 -7.35
N THR A 562 52.88 -11.42 -8.65
CA THR A 562 51.90 -10.85 -9.59
C THR A 562 50.63 -11.69 -9.45
N GLY A 563 49.65 -11.20 -8.70
CA GLY A 563 48.32 -11.79 -8.63
C GLY A 563 47.77 -11.91 -10.05
N GLN A 564 47.70 -13.15 -10.56
CA GLN A 564 46.97 -13.44 -11.78
C GLN A 564 45.50 -13.13 -11.49
N GLY A 565 45.03 -11.96 -11.94
CA GLY A 565 43.63 -11.57 -11.85
C GLY A 565 42.77 -12.67 -12.44
N THR A 566 42.00 -13.35 -11.60
CA THR A 566 40.95 -14.25 -12.08
C THR A 566 39.91 -13.37 -12.75
N ALA A 567 39.76 -13.49 -14.06
CA ALA A 567 38.78 -12.71 -14.81
C ALA A 567 37.38 -13.02 -14.27
N ILE A 568 36.71 -12.02 -13.70
CA ILE A 568 35.32 -12.14 -13.26
C ILE A 568 34.44 -12.06 -14.51
N ASN A 569 33.68 -13.12 -14.75
CA ASN A 569 32.65 -13.09 -15.77
C ASN A 569 31.43 -12.37 -15.21
N LEU A 570 31.30 -11.08 -15.53
CA LEU A 570 30.09 -10.31 -15.25
C LEU A 570 28.95 -10.78 -16.17
N PRO A 571 27.68 -10.73 -15.71
CA PRO A 571 26.52 -10.85 -16.57
C PRO A 571 26.56 -9.93 -17.79
N GLU A 572 26.07 -10.42 -18.93
CA GLU A 572 26.00 -9.63 -20.17
C GLU A 572 25.05 -8.43 -20.04
N VAL A 573 23.93 -8.61 -19.33
CA VAL A 573 22.91 -7.59 -19.10
C VAL A 573 22.49 -7.63 -17.63
N PHE A 574 22.28 -6.46 -17.05
CA PHE A 574 21.74 -6.30 -15.71
C PHE A 574 20.38 -5.60 -15.73
N SER A 575 19.50 -6.01 -14.83
CA SER A 575 18.32 -5.24 -14.46
C SER A 575 18.66 -4.31 -13.30
N ILE A 576 18.50 -3.01 -13.50
CA ILE A 576 18.80 -2.04 -12.45
C ILE A 576 17.79 -2.13 -11.30
N GLN A 577 18.30 -2.09 -10.07
CA GLN A 577 17.50 -1.99 -8.86
C GLN A 577 17.75 -0.64 -8.19
N ASP A 578 16.80 0.26 -8.36
CA ASP A 578 16.79 1.53 -7.64
C ASP A 578 16.35 1.32 -6.18
N PRO A 579 17.00 1.94 -5.18
CA PRO A 579 16.55 1.84 -3.80
C PRO A 579 15.32 2.72 -3.55
N CYS A 580 14.36 2.20 -2.78
CA CYS A 580 13.10 2.90 -2.53
C CYS A 580 13.26 4.30 -1.92
N THR A 581 14.31 4.55 -1.13
CA THR A 581 14.54 5.85 -0.48
C THR A 581 15.22 6.88 -1.38
N ALA A 582 15.76 6.49 -2.54
CA ALA A 582 16.34 7.40 -3.54
C ALA A 582 15.50 7.49 -4.83
N ARG A 583 14.26 6.98 -4.82
CA ARG A 583 13.39 6.88 -6.00
C ARG A 583 13.09 8.23 -6.68
N HIS A 584 13.15 9.33 -5.93
CA HIS A 584 12.94 10.71 -6.41
C HIS A 584 14.25 11.50 -6.53
N ASP A 585 15.39 10.89 -6.22
CA ASP A 585 16.70 11.54 -6.34
C ASP A 585 17.25 11.32 -7.75
N SER A 586 16.94 12.25 -8.66
CA SER A 586 17.38 12.14 -10.05
C SER A 586 18.90 12.10 -10.21
N ALA A 587 19.65 12.75 -9.30
CA ALA A 587 21.11 12.76 -9.32
C ALA A 587 21.68 11.38 -8.97
N TRP A 588 21.15 10.73 -7.92
CA TRP A 588 21.47 9.35 -7.58
C TRP A 588 21.17 8.40 -8.75
N LEU A 589 19.95 8.47 -9.29
CA LEU A 589 19.49 7.57 -10.35
C LEU A 589 20.34 7.70 -11.62
N ALA A 590 20.67 8.93 -12.02
CA ALA A 590 21.51 9.21 -13.18
C ALA A 590 22.96 8.74 -12.96
N ALA A 591 23.55 9.06 -11.80
CA ALA A 591 24.93 8.72 -11.49
C ALA A 591 25.16 7.21 -11.43
N VAL A 592 24.24 6.44 -10.81
CA VAL A 592 24.32 4.97 -10.78
C VAL A 592 24.33 4.40 -12.21
N ARG A 593 23.44 4.88 -13.08
CA ARG A 593 23.37 4.44 -14.48
C ARG A 593 24.60 4.85 -15.30
N SER A 594 25.16 6.03 -15.03
CA SER A 594 26.39 6.51 -15.65
C SER A 594 27.59 5.64 -15.26
N LEU A 595 27.84 5.50 -13.95
CA LEU A 595 28.93 4.70 -13.39
C LEU A 595 28.84 3.24 -13.83
N SER A 596 27.63 2.66 -13.86
CA SER A 596 27.45 1.27 -14.32
C SER A 596 27.89 1.09 -15.77
N ARG A 597 27.49 2.00 -16.67
CA ARG A 597 27.88 1.94 -18.09
C ARG A 597 29.37 2.17 -18.29
N ARG A 598 29.96 3.10 -17.53
CA ARG A 598 31.41 3.38 -17.56
C ARG A 598 32.22 2.18 -17.04
N ALA A 599 31.68 1.42 -16.09
CA ALA A 599 32.24 0.15 -15.64
C ALA A 599 32.02 -1.03 -16.62
N GLY A 600 31.42 -0.78 -17.80
CA GLY A 600 31.21 -1.77 -18.85
C GLY A 600 29.92 -2.58 -18.75
N ALA A 601 29.01 -2.26 -17.80
CA ALA A 601 27.75 -2.98 -17.67
C ALA A 601 26.69 -2.47 -18.66
N ARG A 602 25.97 -3.41 -19.29
CA ARG A 602 24.76 -3.13 -20.05
C ARG A 602 23.55 -3.20 -19.14
N ILE A 603 22.78 -2.11 -19.08
CA ILE A 603 21.64 -1.97 -18.17
C ILE A 603 20.32 -2.00 -18.94
N GLU A 604 19.34 -2.72 -18.40
CA GLU A 604 17.94 -2.70 -18.83
C GLU A 604 17.03 -2.28 -17.67
N GLU A 605 16.06 -1.44 -17.95
CA GLU A 605 15.08 -0.97 -16.97
C GLU A 605 13.98 -2.02 -16.76
N PRO A 606 13.76 -2.52 -15.53
CA PRO A 606 12.63 -3.40 -15.25
C PRO A 606 11.29 -2.66 -15.32
N ARG A 607 10.18 -3.41 -15.36
CA ARG A 607 8.80 -2.86 -15.41
C ARG A 607 8.54 -1.79 -14.35
N LEU A 608 9.01 -2.03 -13.13
CA LEU A 608 8.95 -1.08 -12.02
C LEU A 608 10.37 -0.61 -11.72
N SER A 609 10.64 0.67 -12.02
CA SER A 609 11.94 1.33 -11.85
C SER A 609 11.75 2.81 -11.48
N GLY A 610 12.82 3.48 -11.03
CA GLY A 610 12.79 4.87 -10.56
C GLY A 610 11.73 5.09 -9.49
N ALA A 611 10.85 6.08 -9.73
CA ALA A 611 9.76 6.45 -8.83
C ALA A 611 8.83 5.27 -8.47
N SER A 612 8.62 4.32 -9.39
CA SER A 612 7.69 3.18 -9.21
C SER A 612 8.31 1.95 -8.56
N THR A 613 9.60 1.98 -8.20
CA THR A 613 10.34 0.79 -7.76
C THR A 613 9.71 0.08 -6.56
N ALA A 614 9.62 -1.25 -6.63
CA ALA A 614 9.15 -2.10 -5.54
C ALA A 614 10.22 -2.29 -4.45
N CYS A 615 9.76 -2.56 -3.22
CA CYS A 615 10.63 -2.70 -2.04
C CYS A 615 11.27 -4.10 -1.94
N CYS A 616 12.49 -4.18 -1.42
CA CYS A 616 13.19 -5.43 -1.10
C CYS A 616 12.85 -6.03 0.29
N GLY A 617 11.93 -5.41 1.03
CA GLY A 617 11.51 -5.85 2.37
C GLY A 617 12.42 -5.44 3.53
N TYR A 618 13.53 -4.73 3.28
CA TYR A 618 14.43 -4.28 4.36
C TYR A 618 13.95 -2.99 5.08
N GLY A 619 13.41 -2.03 4.32
CA GLY A 619 12.96 -0.76 4.88
C GLY A 619 11.84 -0.92 5.91
N GLY A 620 11.63 0.08 6.76
CA GLY A 620 10.54 0.07 7.74
C GLY A 620 10.63 -1.03 8.80
N LEU A 621 11.79 -1.70 8.92
CA LEU A 621 12.04 -2.79 9.87
C LEU A 621 11.19 -4.05 9.67
N VAL A 622 10.62 -4.24 8.47
CA VAL A 622 9.74 -5.39 8.20
C VAL A 622 10.49 -6.70 8.34
N TRP A 623 11.76 -6.77 7.94
CA TRP A 623 12.57 -7.97 8.12
C TRP A 623 12.77 -8.37 9.59
N CYS A 624 12.71 -7.43 10.54
CA CYS A 624 12.73 -7.76 11.97
C CYS A 624 11.34 -8.13 12.48
N ALA A 625 10.33 -7.33 12.11
CA ALA A 625 8.99 -7.45 12.65
C ALA A 625 8.19 -8.62 12.05
N GLN A 626 8.42 -8.92 10.77
CA GLN A 626 7.78 -9.97 9.97
C GLN A 626 8.75 -10.51 8.89
N PRO A 627 9.73 -11.35 9.28
CA PRO A 627 10.74 -11.90 8.35
C PRO A 627 10.14 -12.56 7.10
N GLU A 628 9.11 -13.40 7.29
CA GLU A 628 8.42 -14.10 6.18
C GLU A 628 7.85 -13.12 5.14
N LEU A 629 7.22 -12.02 5.59
CA LEU A 629 6.69 -11.00 4.68
C LEU A 629 7.83 -10.27 3.96
N ALA A 630 8.94 -9.99 4.65
CA ALA A 630 10.10 -9.39 4.01
C ALA A 630 10.68 -10.31 2.93
N ASP A 631 10.70 -11.62 3.16
CA ASP A 631 11.17 -12.64 2.21
C ASP A 631 10.24 -12.72 0.99
N GLU A 632 8.93 -12.71 1.20
CA GLU A 632 7.95 -12.59 0.12
C GLU A 632 8.14 -11.31 -0.71
N MET A 633 8.41 -10.16 -0.06
CA MET A 633 8.72 -8.91 -0.77
C MET A 633 9.99 -9.02 -1.62
N ALA A 634 11.06 -9.61 -1.07
CA ALA A 634 12.31 -9.79 -1.79
C ALA A 634 12.12 -10.75 -2.98
N ALA A 635 11.43 -11.87 -2.79
CA ALA A 635 11.14 -12.85 -3.83
C ALA A 635 10.26 -12.26 -4.94
N HIS A 636 9.21 -11.52 -4.57
CA HIS A 636 8.37 -10.79 -5.52
C HIS A 636 9.22 -9.84 -6.36
N ARG A 637 10.07 -9.03 -5.72
CA ARG A 637 10.90 -8.09 -6.46
C ARG A 637 11.91 -8.79 -7.37
N SER A 638 12.56 -9.85 -6.88
CA SER A 638 13.50 -10.67 -7.65
C SER A 638 12.88 -11.28 -8.91
N ALA A 639 11.63 -11.70 -8.84
CA ALA A 639 10.89 -12.27 -9.97
C ALA A 639 10.57 -11.25 -11.07
N GLU A 640 10.52 -9.95 -10.75
CA GLU A 640 10.25 -8.88 -11.71
C GLU A 640 11.50 -8.38 -12.46
N LEU A 641 12.69 -8.76 -12.00
CA LEU A 641 13.93 -8.43 -12.67
C LEU A 641 14.20 -9.48 -13.77
N PRO A 642 14.17 -9.13 -15.07
CA PRO A 642 14.38 -10.11 -16.13
C PRO A 642 15.81 -10.68 -16.17
N HIS A 643 16.81 -9.89 -15.75
CA HIS A 643 18.24 -10.27 -15.77
C HIS A 643 18.84 -10.28 -14.36
N ALA A 644 20.15 -10.51 -14.23
CA ALA A 644 20.86 -10.34 -12.95
C ALA A 644 20.64 -8.92 -12.40
N GLY A 645 20.40 -8.79 -11.09
CA GLY A 645 20.15 -7.49 -10.46
C GLY A 645 21.43 -6.67 -10.34
N LEU A 646 21.34 -5.35 -10.51
CA LEU A 646 22.39 -4.41 -10.14
C LEU A 646 21.85 -3.35 -9.19
N ALA A 647 22.30 -3.37 -7.93
CA ALA A 647 21.82 -2.47 -6.89
C ALA A 647 22.91 -1.50 -6.41
N SER A 648 22.51 -0.27 -6.11
CA SER A 648 23.35 0.75 -5.43
C SER A 648 23.10 0.81 -3.92
N CYS A 649 22.12 0.07 -3.42
CA CYS A 649 21.87 -0.12 -2.00
C CYS A 649 22.25 -1.56 -1.61
N ILE A 650 23.17 -1.68 -0.67
CA ILE A 650 23.67 -2.97 -0.21
C ILE A 650 22.58 -3.88 0.35
N MET A 651 21.56 -3.32 1.01
CA MET A 651 20.45 -4.13 1.52
C MET A 651 19.49 -4.57 0.42
N CYS A 652 19.35 -3.83 -0.68
CA CYS A 652 18.65 -4.34 -1.84
C CYS A 652 19.39 -5.55 -2.43
N ARG A 653 20.70 -5.43 -2.60
CA ARG A 653 21.57 -6.53 -3.09
C ARG A 653 21.46 -7.76 -2.19
N ASP A 654 21.69 -7.60 -0.89
CA ASP A 654 21.75 -8.72 0.05
C ASP A 654 20.40 -9.44 0.18
N ARG A 655 19.28 -8.69 0.18
CA ARG A 655 17.93 -9.28 0.24
C ARG A 655 17.57 -10.05 -1.04
N MET A 656 17.91 -9.53 -2.21
CA MET A 656 17.66 -10.25 -3.47
C MET A 656 18.54 -11.50 -3.60
N ALA A 657 19.83 -11.41 -3.25
CA ALA A 657 20.71 -12.57 -3.20
C ALA A 657 20.20 -13.64 -2.22
N ALA A 658 19.70 -13.23 -1.04
CA ALA A 658 19.08 -14.14 -0.08
C ALA A 658 17.84 -14.87 -0.64
N SER A 659 17.07 -14.22 -1.52
CA SER A 659 15.93 -14.83 -2.22
C SER A 659 16.32 -15.75 -3.40
N GLY A 660 17.62 -15.92 -3.67
CA GLY A 660 18.15 -16.78 -4.74
C GLY A 660 18.36 -16.07 -6.09
N LYS A 661 18.15 -14.74 -6.15
CA LYS A 661 18.40 -13.95 -7.36
C LYS A 661 19.87 -13.55 -7.42
N GLU A 662 20.55 -13.84 -8.53
CA GLU A 662 21.86 -13.25 -8.78
C GLU A 662 21.75 -11.72 -8.78
N CYS A 663 22.40 -11.07 -7.83
CA CYS A 663 22.39 -9.62 -7.67
C CYS A 663 23.76 -9.08 -7.25
N TRP A 664 24.24 -8.11 -8.01
CA TRP A 664 25.51 -7.43 -7.83
C TRP A 664 25.31 -6.07 -7.18
N HIS A 665 26.31 -5.62 -6.43
CA HIS A 665 26.39 -4.24 -5.95
C HIS A 665 27.21 -3.39 -6.93
N LEU A 666 26.89 -2.10 -7.07
CA LEU A 666 27.65 -1.21 -7.97
C LEU A 666 29.16 -1.19 -7.66
N LEU A 667 29.54 -1.31 -6.38
CA LEU A 667 30.96 -1.39 -6.00
C LEU A 667 31.66 -2.67 -6.48
N ASP A 668 30.92 -3.77 -6.72
CA ASP A 668 31.50 -5.00 -7.26
C ASP A 668 31.93 -4.79 -8.73
N LEU A 669 31.31 -3.85 -9.45
CA LEU A 669 31.70 -3.45 -10.81
C LEU A 669 32.81 -2.41 -10.80
N LEU A 670 32.76 -1.46 -9.85
CA LEU A 670 33.76 -0.41 -9.73
C LEU A 670 35.09 -0.92 -9.18
N PHE A 671 35.09 -1.93 -8.31
CA PHE A 671 36.28 -2.57 -7.72
C PHE A 671 36.21 -4.09 -7.91
N PRO A 672 36.36 -4.58 -9.15
CA PRO A 672 36.17 -5.99 -9.46
C PRO A 672 37.22 -6.87 -8.79
N ASP A 673 38.41 -6.38 -8.47
CA ASP A 673 39.42 -7.15 -7.75
C ASP A 673 39.02 -7.50 -6.30
N CYS A 674 37.96 -6.88 -5.77
CA CYS A 674 37.33 -7.28 -4.52
C CYS A 674 36.21 -8.32 -4.68
N ALA A 675 35.90 -8.72 -5.91
CA ALA A 675 34.88 -9.70 -6.25
C ALA A 675 35.52 -10.99 -6.78
N HIS A 676 34.73 -12.06 -6.88
CA HIS A 676 35.13 -13.35 -7.40
C HIS A 676 34.00 -13.99 -8.21
N ALA A 677 34.28 -15.12 -8.86
CA ALA A 677 33.25 -15.90 -9.53
C ALA A 677 32.14 -16.28 -8.53
N GLY A 678 30.90 -15.94 -8.85
CA GLY A 678 29.74 -16.20 -7.98
C GLY A 678 29.40 -15.10 -6.97
N THR A 679 30.15 -13.99 -6.90
CA THR A 679 29.84 -12.87 -5.99
C THR A 679 28.41 -12.37 -6.15
N GLY A 680 27.82 -12.36 -7.36
CA GLY A 680 26.42 -11.99 -7.55
C GLY A 680 25.40 -12.91 -6.86
N ALA A 681 25.69 -14.21 -6.75
CA ALA A 681 24.79 -15.19 -6.17
C ALA A 681 25.00 -15.40 -4.66
N GLU A 682 26.13 -14.94 -4.13
CA GLU A 682 26.48 -15.12 -2.72
C GLU A 682 25.54 -14.34 -1.80
N LYS A 683 25.01 -15.00 -0.76
CA LYS A 683 24.20 -14.35 0.27
C LYS A 683 25.05 -13.29 1.00
N GLY A 684 24.40 -12.21 1.43
CA GLY A 684 25.06 -11.25 2.32
C GLY A 684 25.45 -11.89 3.65
N PRO A 685 26.31 -11.25 4.46
CA PRO A 685 26.69 -11.77 5.76
C PRO A 685 25.48 -11.91 6.68
N GLY A 686 25.53 -12.96 7.50
CA GLY A 686 24.63 -13.18 8.63
C GLY A 686 24.71 -12.06 9.69
N LEU A 687 23.78 -12.06 10.64
CA LEU A 687 23.63 -10.96 11.59
C LEU A 687 24.84 -10.80 12.52
N SER A 688 25.42 -11.91 12.98
CA SER A 688 26.63 -11.92 13.82
C SER A 688 27.84 -11.46 13.02
N ALA A 689 27.97 -11.96 11.78
CA ALA A 689 29.03 -11.57 10.87
C ALA A 689 28.99 -10.07 10.55
N ARG A 690 27.79 -9.47 10.40
CA ARG A 690 27.66 -8.02 10.20
C ARG A 690 28.25 -7.20 11.34
N ARG A 691 28.01 -7.60 12.60
CA ARG A 691 28.61 -6.93 13.77
C ARG A 691 30.13 -7.06 13.76
N ALA A 692 30.63 -8.28 13.56
CA ALA A 692 32.06 -8.56 13.51
C ALA A 692 32.77 -7.77 12.37
N ASN A 693 32.17 -7.71 11.19
CA ASN A 693 32.72 -7.02 10.03
C ASN A 693 32.83 -5.51 10.23
N ARG A 694 31.85 -4.87 10.88
CA ARG A 694 31.94 -3.43 11.22
C ARG A 694 33.11 -3.15 12.16
N ALA A 695 33.25 -3.97 13.20
CA ALA A 695 34.36 -3.85 14.15
C ALA A 695 35.72 -4.15 13.49
N ALA A 696 35.78 -5.11 12.56
CA ALA A 696 36.98 -5.41 11.78
C ALA A 696 37.38 -4.24 10.87
N LEU A 697 36.42 -3.62 10.16
CA LEU A 697 36.67 -2.46 9.32
C LEU A 697 37.22 -1.28 10.14
N ARG A 698 36.64 -0.99 11.31
CA ARG A 698 37.14 0.04 12.21
C ARG A 698 38.60 -0.21 12.59
N ARG A 699 38.94 -1.43 13.02
CA ARG A 699 40.30 -1.80 13.44
C ARG A 699 41.30 -1.65 12.29
N ARG A 700 40.93 -2.12 11.11
CA ARG A 700 41.75 -1.96 9.90
C ARG A 700 42.06 -0.49 9.63
N LEU A 701 41.04 0.36 9.58
CA LEU A 701 41.23 1.78 9.25
C LEU A 701 42.03 2.54 10.32
N LEU A 702 41.88 2.18 11.60
CA LEU A 702 42.71 2.72 12.68
C LEU A 702 44.19 2.34 12.48
N ARG A 703 44.46 1.09 12.13
CA ARG A 703 45.82 0.61 11.87
C ARG A 703 46.42 1.28 10.64
N GLU A 704 45.69 1.31 9.53
CA GLU A 704 46.15 1.84 8.25
C GLU A 704 46.42 3.34 8.29
N TRP A 705 45.57 4.13 8.97
CA TRP A 705 45.60 5.58 8.85
C TRP A 705 46.04 6.33 10.10
N LEU A 706 45.91 5.73 11.29
CA LEU A 706 46.36 6.33 12.55
C LEU A 706 47.51 5.56 13.20
N GLY A 707 47.92 4.41 12.66
CA GLY A 707 48.91 3.53 13.29
C GLY A 707 48.48 3.04 14.68
N GLN A 708 47.17 3.07 14.96
CA GLN A 708 46.61 2.67 16.25
C GLN A 708 46.08 1.25 16.15
N ASP A 709 46.64 0.34 16.96
CA ASP A 709 46.03 -0.96 17.15
C ASP A 709 44.86 -0.86 18.14
N ALA A 710 43.76 -1.50 17.76
CA ALA A 710 42.63 -1.73 18.65
C ALA A 710 42.57 -3.22 19.00
N PRO A 711 42.12 -3.59 20.21
CA PRO A 711 42.11 -4.98 20.66
C PRO A 711 41.34 -5.87 19.68
N GLU A 712 41.94 -7.02 19.32
CA GLU A 712 41.20 -8.10 18.67
C GLU A 712 40.15 -8.63 19.65
N PRO A 713 38.92 -8.96 19.19
CA PRO A 713 37.99 -9.69 20.02
C PRO A 713 38.61 -11.02 20.42
N GLY A 714 38.37 -11.46 21.66
CA GLY A 714 38.84 -12.77 22.12
C GLY A 714 38.35 -13.87 21.17
N LYS A 715 39.13 -14.95 21.01
CA LYS A 715 38.65 -16.12 20.27
C LYS A 715 37.35 -16.62 20.90
N GLY A 716 36.33 -16.80 20.07
CA GLY A 716 35.03 -17.31 20.51
C GLY A 716 35.20 -18.62 21.25
N ARG A 717 34.72 -18.67 22.50
CA ARG A 717 34.81 -19.87 23.35
C ARG A 717 33.71 -20.87 23.04
N VAL A 718 32.71 -20.49 22.24
CA VAL A 718 31.56 -21.32 21.89
C VAL A 718 31.73 -21.88 20.48
N LEU A 719 31.70 -23.20 20.36
CA LEU A 719 31.80 -23.95 19.11
C LEU A 719 30.41 -24.43 18.69
N MET A 720 30.04 -24.16 17.44
CA MET A 720 28.76 -24.60 16.86
C MET A 720 28.89 -24.81 15.35
N SER A 721 27.92 -25.51 14.76
CA SER A 721 27.85 -25.68 13.31
C SER A 721 27.32 -24.43 12.62
N GLN A 722 27.66 -24.25 11.34
CA GLN A 722 27.13 -23.14 10.54
C GLN A 722 25.60 -23.21 10.37
N GLU A 723 25.05 -24.43 10.30
CA GLU A 723 23.60 -24.67 10.23
C GLU A 723 22.90 -24.17 11.51
N MET A 724 23.48 -24.48 12.68
CA MET A 724 22.96 -24.00 13.96
C MET A 724 23.01 -22.48 14.06
N LEU A 725 24.13 -21.86 13.67
CA LEU A 725 24.24 -20.39 13.64
C LEU A 725 23.16 -19.77 12.74
N THR A 726 22.93 -20.33 11.55
CA THR A 726 21.89 -19.86 10.62
C THR A 726 20.51 -19.90 11.26
N ARG A 727 20.14 -21.03 11.89
CA ARG A 727 18.86 -21.20 12.60
C ARG A 727 18.69 -20.21 13.76
N LEU A 728 19.76 -19.90 14.48
CA LEU A 728 19.73 -18.95 15.59
C LEU A 728 19.59 -17.51 15.10
N GLU A 729 20.27 -17.16 14.01
CA GLU A 729 20.14 -15.84 13.40
C GLU A 729 18.76 -15.59 12.79
N GLU A 730 18.10 -16.61 12.23
CA GLU A 730 16.69 -16.53 11.80
C GLU A 730 15.74 -16.18 12.96
N ARG A 731 16.14 -16.51 14.20
CA ARG A 731 15.43 -16.16 15.44
C ARG A 731 15.97 -14.88 16.09
N HIS A 732 16.83 -14.13 15.39
CA HIS A 732 17.53 -12.94 15.88
C HIS A 732 18.40 -13.18 17.14
N ILE A 733 18.98 -14.38 17.26
CA ILE A 733 19.92 -14.74 18.32
C ILE A 733 21.33 -14.72 17.73
N LEU A 734 22.19 -13.82 18.24
CA LEU A 734 23.53 -13.64 17.69
C LEU A 734 24.56 -14.50 18.41
N LEU A 735 25.68 -14.78 17.73
CA LEU A 735 26.82 -15.48 18.34
C LEU A 735 27.28 -14.79 19.63
N GLY A 736 27.41 -13.46 19.61
CA GLY A 736 27.80 -12.70 20.80
C GLY A 736 26.79 -12.77 21.95
N ASP A 737 25.49 -12.96 21.66
CA ASP A 737 24.47 -13.14 22.70
C ASP A 737 24.63 -14.51 23.38
N ILE A 738 24.91 -15.54 22.58
CA ILE A 738 25.19 -16.91 23.05
C ILE A 738 26.45 -16.95 23.88
N GLU A 739 27.55 -16.36 23.39
CA GLU A 739 28.83 -16.30 24.10
C GLU A 739 28.68 -15.57 25.43
N SER A 740 27.98 -14.43 25.43
CA SER A 740 27.65 -13.69 26.65
C SER A 740 26.80 -14.53 27.60
N ALA A 741 25.86 -15.31 27.08
CA ALA A 741 24.99 -16.15 27.89
C ALA A 741 25.70 -17.34 28.52
N VAL A 742 26.60 -18.00 27.80
CA VAL A 742 27.45 -19.07 28.34
C VAL A 742 28.37 -18.50 29.43
N VAL A 743 29.06 -17.39 29.16
CA VAL A 743 29.95 -16.75 30.14
C VAL A 743 29.18 -16.28 31.37
N GLY A 744 28.01 -15.68 31.18
CA GLY A 744 27.15 -15.23 32.26
C GLY A 744 26.59 -16.37 33.11
N ALA A 745 26.18 -17.48 32.49
CA ALA A 745 25.70 -18.66 33.20
C ALA A 745 26.83 -19.33 34.01
N GLU A 746 28.03 -19.45 33.44
CA GLU A 746 29.23 -19.96 34.13
C GLU A 746 29.61 -19.09 35.33
N ALA A 747 29.63 -17.76 35.15
CA ALA A 747 30.04 -16.81 36.19
C ALA A 747 29.03 -16.69 37.33
N SER A 748 27.74 -16.74 37.02
CA SER A 748 26.67 -16.60 38.02
C SER A 748 26.33 -17.91 38.74
N GLY A 749 26.69 -19.05 38.16
CA GLY A 749 26.32 -20.38 38.69
C GLY A 749 24.85 -20.75 38.46
N HIS A 750 24.05 -19.90 37.79
CA HIS A 750 22.66 -20.18 37.44
C HIS A 750 22.57 -21.13 36.23
N ARG A 751 22.96 -22.38 36.45
CA ARG A 751 22.96 -23.45 35.45
C ARG A 751 22.47 -24.77 36.04
N PHE A 752 21.88 -25.61 35.21
CA PHE A 752 21.48 -26.98 35.54
C PHE A 752 22.26 -27.95 34.67
N GLU A 753 22.90 -28.93 35.29
CA GLU A 753 23.56 -30.02 34.56
C GLU A 753 22.60 -31.21 34.44
N ASN A 754 22.41 -31.69 33.21
CA ASN A 754 21.70 -32.92 32.94
C ASN A 754 22.67 -34.09 33.09
N LEU A 755 22.49 -34.88 34.15
CA LEU A 755 23.37 -35.99 34.50
C LEU A 755 23.31 -37.17 33.50
N GLU A 756 22.30 -37.25 32.63
CA GLU A 756 22.16 -38.33 31.65
C GLU A 756 23.04 -38.12 30.41
N ASN A 757 23.19 -36.86 29.96
CA ASN A 757 23.93 -36.52 28.75
C ASN A 757 25.12 -35.57 28.99
N GLY A 758 25.31 -35.06 30.21
CA GLY A 758 26.37 -34.12 30.58
C GLY A 758 26.18 -32.71 30.04
N HIS A 759 25.00 -32.37 29.51
CA HIS A 759 24.72 -31.05 28.98
C HIS A 759 24.40 -30.08 30.12
N ILE A 760 24.79 -28.83 29.94
CA ILE A 760 24.55 -27.73 30.86
C ILE A 760 23.51 -26.81 30.23
N LEU A 761 22.41 -26.58 30.95
CA LEU A 761 21.43 -25.55 30.62
C LEU A 761 21.69 -24.31 31.48
N GLY A 762 22.11 -23.23 30.83
CA GLY A 762 22.33 -21.93 31.45
C GLY A 762 21.30 -20.89 30.99
N SER A 763 21.10 -19.85 31.79
CA SER A 763 20.34 -18.68 31.38
C SER A 763 21.07 -17.39 31.73
N TRP A 764 20.90 -16.38 30.87
CA TRP A 764 21.50 -15.07 31.06
C TRP A 764 20.64 -13.99 30.45
N ARG A 765 20.40 -12.92 31.22
CA ARG A 765 19.67 -11.74 30.78
C ARG A 765 20.60 -10.51 30.73
N PRO A 766 21.26 -10.25 29.58
CA PRO A 766 22.16 -9.11 29.46
C PRO A 766 21.40 -7.77 29.39
N ARG A 767 20.16 -7.76 28.87
CA ARG A 767 19.31 -6.56 28.71
C ARG A 767 17.82 -6.89 28.90
N GLN A 768 17.02 -6.73 27.84
CA GLN A 768 15.57 -6.94 27.83
C GLN A 768 15.16 -8.37 27.43
N VAL A 769 16.11 -9.13 26.88
CA VAL A 769 15.92 -10.51 26.45
C VAL A 769 16.70 -11.43 27.38
N THR A 770 16.06 -12.52 27.80
CA THR A 770 16.70 -13.63 28.51
C THR A 770 17.04 -14.69 27.48
N PHE A 771 18.32 -15.04 27.40
CA PHE A 771 18.84 -16.10 26.55
C PHE A 771 19.04 -17.36 27.38
N TRP A 772 18.69 -18.50 26.79
CA TRP A 772 18.93 -19.83 27.31
C TRP A 772 19.89 -20.52 26.36
N VAL A 773 20.86 -21.21 26.95
CA VAL A 773 21.92 -21.91 26.21
C VAL A 773 22.06 -23.30 26.78
N GLU A 774 22.01 -24.30 25.90
CA GLU A 774 22.36 -25.68 26.21
C GLU A 774 23.72 -25.98 25.61
N TYR A 775 24.71 -26.30 26.43
CA TYR A 775 26.10 -26.45 26.01
C TYR A 775 26.83 -27.50 26.83
N GLN A 776 28.00 -27.94 26.36
CA GLN A 776 28.89 -28.84 27.09
C GLN A 776 30.33 -28.31 27.10
N PRO A 777 31.06 -28.38 28.22
CA PRO A 777 32.48 -28.02 28.26
C PRO A 777 33.33 -28.96 27.40
N GLN A 778 34.26 -28.40 26.63
CA GLN A 778 35.28 -29.13 25.86
C GLN A 778 36.63 -28.41 25.96
N GLY A 779 37.43 -28.79 26.95
CA GLY A 779 38.71 -28.11 27.23
C GLY A 779 38.47 -26.66 27.69
N GLU A 780 39.05 -25.69 26.97
CA GLU A 780 38.84 -24.26 27.24
C GLU A 780 37.60 -23.67 26.54
N ASN A 781 36.97 -24.46 25.65
CA ASN A 781 35.82 -24.11 24.84
C ASN A 781 34.53 -24.77 25.34
N PHE A 782 33.39 -24.39 24.76
CA PHE A 782 32.07 -24.93 25.01
C PHE A 782 31.43 -25.32 23.67
N ILE A 783 30.93 -26.55 23.53
CA ILE A 783 30.13 -26.93 22.36
C ILE A 783 28.68 -26.55 22.64
N LEU A 784 28.07 -25.76 21.77
CA LEU A 784 26.65 -25.42 21.84
C LEU A 784 25.81 -26.55 21.22
N HIS A 785 24.73 -26.92 21.92
CA HIS A 785 23.73 -27.88 21.44
C HIS A 785 22.42 -27.20 21.04
N ASP A 786 21.97 -26.20 21.80
CA ASP A 786 20.85 -25.35 21.40
C ASP A 786 20.84 -23.99 22.13
N ALA A 787 20.09 -23.05 21.60
CA ALA A 787 19.81 -21.78 22.25
C ALA A 787 18.42 -21.23 21.87
N TRP A 788 17.80 -20.53 22.81
CA TRP A 788 16.53 -19.83 22.60
C TRP A 788 16.44 -18.61 23.49
N CYS A 789 15.47 -17.74 23.23
CA CYS A 789 15.30 -16.54 24.03
C CYS A 789 13.83 -16.19 24.25
N HIS A 790 13.57 -15.42 25.30
CA HIS A 790 12.26 -14.84 25.57
C HIS A 790 12.40 -13.48 26.27
N ARG A 791 11.31 -12.72 26.30
CA ARG A 791 11.27 -11.40 26.93
C ARG A 791 10.72 -11.40 28.36
N MET A 792 10.22 -12.55 28.82
CA MET A 792 9.76 -12.70 30.20
C MET A 792 10.93 -12.63 31.18
N VAL A 793 10.68 -12.06 32.35
CA VAL A 793 11.57 -12.18 33.50
C VAL A 793 11.26 -13.51 34.19
N VAL A 794 12.27 -14.37 34.34
CA VAL A 794 12.14 -15.66 35.04
C VAL A 794 12.92 -15.57 36.35
N PRO A 795 12.28 -15.66 37.53
CA PRO A 795 12.99 -15.68 38.80
C PRO A 795 14.08 -16.76 38.81
N GLY A 796 15.32 -16.39 39.14
CA GLY A 796 16.47 -17.30 39.11
C GLY A 796 17.24 -17.37 37.79
N SER A 797 16.80 -16.67 36.72
CA SER A 797 17.65 -16.45 35.55
C SER A 797 18.73 -15.41 35.88
N GLY A 798 20.01 -15.76 35.76
CA GLY A 798 21.12 -14.85 36.02
C GLY A 798 21.14 -13.63 35.08
N GLY A 799 21.80 -12.54 35.49
CA GLY A 799 21.90 -11.32 34.68
C GLY A 799 21.34 -10.10 35.40
N HIS A 800 20.97 -9.07 34.64
CA HIS A 800 20.44 -7.82 35.19
C HIS A 800 19.18 -8.12 36.04
N GLU A 801 19.29 -8.03 37.37
CA GLU A 801 18.20 -8.37 38.29
C GLU A 801 17.03 -7.43 38.09
N ALA A 802 15.85 -8.03 37.99
CA ALA A 802 14.56 -7.39 37.83
C ALA A 802 14.06 -6.68 39.10
N VAL A 803 14.92 -6.02 39.87
CA VAL A 803 14.48 -5.35 41.10
C VAL A 803 13.46 -4.24 40.79
N ASP A 804 13.58 -3.59 39.62
CA ASP A 804 12.61 -2.55 39.20
C ASP A 804 11.33 -3.11 38.53
N VAL A 805 11.38 -4.32 37.94
CA VAL A 805 10.24 -4.94 37.25
C VAL A 805 9.39 -5.79 38.22
N ILE A 806 10.04 -6.47 39.17
CA ILE A 806 9.35 -7.23 40.23
C ILE A 806 8.60 -6.27 41.17
N ASN A 807 9.13 -5.07 41.42
CA ASN A 807 8.46 -4.07 42.27
C ASN A 807 7.35 -3.27 41.57
N SER A 808 7.32 -3.22 40.23
CA SER A 808 6.30 -2.45 39.47
C SER A 808 5.07 -3.26 39.07
N HIS A 809 5.12 -4.59 39.17
CA HIS A 809 3.97 -5.48 38.92
C HIS A 809 3.49 -6.19 40.20
N GLN A 810 2.88 -5.44 41.10
CA GLN A 810 1.81 -6.00 41.94
C GLN A 810 0.62 -6.35 41.03
N CYS A 811 0.64 -7.52 40.40
CA CYS A 811 -0.53 -8.08 39.77
C CYS A 811 -0.62 -9.58 40.08
N CYS A 812 -1.60 -9.90 40.94
CA CYS A 812 -2.25 -11.21 41.05
C CYS A 812 -1.47 -12.37 41.68
N THR A 813 -1.10 -12.26 42.96
CA THR A 813 -0.93 -13.45 43.83
C THR A 813 -1.65 -13.34 45.18
N ASP A 814 -2.71 -12.55 45.32
CA ASP A 814 -3.66 -12.72 46.42
C ASP A 814 -4.80 -13.62 45.98
N GLY A 815 -4.53 -14.92 45.99
CA GLY A 815 -5.51 -15.99 45.86
C GLY A 815 -6.44 -16.09 47.07
N GLN A 816 -7.01 -14.98 47.54
CA GLN A 816 -8.10 -15.03 48.51
C GLN A 816 -9.41 -15.33 47.77
N ARG A 817 -9.74 -16.63 47.70
CA ARG A 817 -11.11 -17.08 47.48
C ARG A 817 -12.00 -16.40 48.51
N GLY A 818 -12.94 -15.58 48.03
CA GLY A 818 -14.01 -15.01 48.84
C GLY A 818 -14.78 -16.11 49.54
N GLY A 819 -14.49 -16.31 50.82
CA GLY A 819 -15.31 -17.07 51.75
C GLY A 819 -16.49 -16.21 52.16
N GLN A 820 -17.69 -16.62 51.77
CA GLN A 820 -18.91 -16.16 52.41
C GLN A 820 -18.86 -16.58 53.89
N GLY A 821 -18.87 -15.61 54.80
CA GLY A 821 -19.02 -15.81 56.23
C GLY A 821 -19.55 -14.53 56.84
N GLY A 822 -20.82 -14.55 57.27
CA GLY A 822 -21.54 -13.36 57.70
C GLY A 822 -21.25 -12.91 59.14
N VAL A 823 -22.26 -12.21 59.66
CA VAL A 823 -22.53 -11.86 61.07
C VAL A 823 -22.06 -10.47 61.51
N GLN A 824 -23.07 -9.61 61.74
CA GLN A 824 -23.25 -8.55 62.78
C GLN A 824 -22.17 -7.47 62.86
N SER A 825 -22.49 -6.17 62.93
CA SER A 825 -23.56 -5.48 63.67
C SER A 825 -23.81 -4.11 63.07
#